data_AF-A0A0G4PHL0-F1
#
_entry.id   AF-A0A0G4PHL0-F1
#
_cell.length_a   1.000
_cell.length_b   1.000
_cell.length_c   1.000
_cell.angle_alpha   90.00
_cell.angle_beta   90.00
_cell.angle_gamma   90.00
#
_symmetry.space_group_name_H-M   'P 1'
#
loop_
_entity.id
_entity.type
_entity.pdbx_description
1 polymer ?
#
loop_
_entity_poly.entity_id
_entity_poly.type
_entity_poly.pdbx_seq_one_letter_code
_entity_poly.pdbx_strand_id
1 'polypeptide(L)'
;MDAEGELNEFFAGSFPDGIPKDILAELLSMLRVHSIPAEELFYKWESYSIKMGEGVTLTMQTVRGFKQDVQEALERESRDKAGRHTEKRSANTATPRGAAAAGGDMFGMFDQLTPTASNSRTGNGFGSAKRKAEFTSPATPRVSKFEKFGSQAGTKTPTGTPGDGMQAISFSDRPNPGQTVETLNAHLSLPETPMAPFSEPRIKPTANTDLKKFGYKPMGMKLSEASEILDDRIDEFATIFQAEFNSDEITFGSAAIQSTSEIIAVGRIASDSLEGKLNPASLVLETSRRTGAGRRVPLKVDSVPSVNFFPGQIVALRGINPSGEYFTVKEVLPIPLLPPAASSAVALDNINERLDGDANPPLNIMVAAGPYTADDNLDFEPLQELCQKAAESYADSLVLMGPFLDIEHPLLASGDFDLPDIKGLDPDTATLSIMFRHCISVPLARLAAAVPSITIVMVPSVRDALSRHVSWPQEQLPKKDLGLPKQVRIVSNPVTLSFNECVIGMCSHDVLSELRREEVLSGRPTEGNLLTRLPKYLVEQRHFFPLFPPTARSNLPKPGSEGSLATGAMVDLPYMKLGEWWNVRPDILIVPSMLPPFVKVVDSVLVINPGTLSKRRAAGSYAQMAVHPRLVAEDEREQKQLGHKLYERSRVDINRI
;
A
#
# COMPACT_ATOMS: atom_id res chain seq x y z
N MET A 1 14.98 -24.11 20.71
CA MET A 1 14.65 -25.32 21.51
C MET A 1 15.61 -26.42 21.07
N ASP A 2 15.45 -27.68 21.50
CA ASP A 2 16.18 -28.78 20.86
C ASP A 2 15.63 -28.98 19.44
N ALA A 3 16.49 -29.25 18.45
CA ALA A 3 16.12 -29.40 17.04
C ALA A 3 15.09 -30.52 16.82
N GLU A 4 15.09 -31.52 17.70
CA GLU A 4 14.09 -32.59 17.74
C GLU A 4 12.69 -32.06 18.10
N GLY A 5 12.60 -31.14 19.06
CA GLY A 5 11.33 -30.54 19.48
C GLY A 5 10.72 -29.66 18.38
N GLU A 6 11.57 -28.87 17.71
CA GLU A 6 11.14 -27.99 16.61
C GLU A 6 10.63 -28.81 15.41
N LEU A 7 11.31 -29.90 15.04
CA LEU A 7 10.83 -30.80 13.99
C LEU A 7 9.48 -31.43 14.36
N ASN A 8 9.32 -31.91 15.60
CA ASN A 8 8.05 -32.48 16.04
C ASN A 8 6.90 -31.45 16.02
N GLU A 9 7.18 -30.18 16.32
CA GLU A 9 6.18 -29.10 16.23
C GLU A 9 5.79 -28.80 14.78
N PHE A 10 6.77 -28.66 13.87
CA PHE A 10 6.49 -28.37 12.46
C PHE A 10 5.73 -29.51 11.76
N PHE A 11 6.05 -30.77 12.08
CA PHE A 11 5.40 -31.94 11.49
C PHE A 11 4.21 -32.46 12.29
N ALA A 12 3.75 -31.76 13.33
CA ALA A 12 2.63 -32.19 14.19
C ALA A 12 1.32 -32.42 13.41
N GLY A 13 1.11 -31.68 12.32
CA GLY A 13 -0.04 -31.88 11.43
C GLY A 13 -0.03 -33.21 10.66
N SER A 14 1.15 -33.80 10.45
CA SER A 14 1.31 -35.12 9.81
C SER A 14 1.54 -36.24 10.83
N PHE A 15 2.13 -35.92 11.99
CA PHE A 15 2.42 -36.85 13.08
C PHE A 15 2.01 -36.24 14.43
N PRO A 16 0.72 -36.31 14.80
CA PRO A 16 0.25 -35.76 16.07
C PRO A 16 0.88 -36.43 17.30
N ASP A 17 1.37 -37.67 17.17
CA ASP A 17 2.06 -38.44 18.22
C ASP A 17 3.60 -38.38 18.10
N GLY A 18 4.13 -37.50 17.25
CA GLY A 18 5.57 -37.33 17.01
C GLY A 18 6.10 -38.12 15.81
N ILE A 19 7.17 -37.60 15.19
CA ILE A 19 7.76 -38.17 13.97
C ILE A 19 8.38 -39.54 14.27
N PRO A 20 8.14 -40.58 13.45
CA PRO A 20 8.80 -41.87 13.58
C PRO A 20 10.33 -41.73 13.62
N LYS A 21 10.98 -42.44 14.55
CA LYS A 21 12.42 -42.30 14.86
C LYS A 21 13.32 -42.37 13.63
N ASP A 22 13.01 -43.26 12.69
CA ASP A 22 13.83 -43.45 11.49
C ASP A 22 13.74 -42.23 10.54
N ILE A 23 12.56 -41.61 10.43
CA ILE A 23 12.34 -40.41 9.62
C ILE A 23 12.98 -39.20 10.30
N LEU A 24 12.79 -39.09 11.61
CA LEU A 24 13.39 -38.03 12.43
C LEU A 24 14.91 -38.03 12.34
N ALA A 25 15.55 -39.21 12.33
CA ALA A 25 16.99 -39.34 12.15
C ALA A 25 17.49 -38.79 10.80
N GLU A 26 16.75 -39.03 9.72
CA GLU A 26 17.08 -38.49 8.39
C GLU A 26 16.91 -36.97 8.34
N LEU A 27 15.84 -36.43 8.93
CA LEU A 27 15.62 -34.98 9.00
C LEU A 27 16.71 -34.28 9.82
N LEU A 28 17.05 -34.82 11.00
CA LEU A 28 18.16 -34.32 11.83
C LEU A 28 19.51 -34.42 11.11
N SER A 29 19.72 -35.48 10.30
CA SER A 29 20.89 -35.58 9.45
C SER A 29 20.95 -34.47 8.41
N MET A 30 19.82 -34.08 7.82
CA MET A 30 19.78 -32.99 6.82
C MET A 30 20.07 -31.63 7.43
N LEU A 31 19.50 -31.34 8.62
CA LEU A 31 19.82 -30.12 9.36
C LEU A 31 21.32 -30.00 9.63
N ARG A 32 21.94 -31.12 10.05
CA ARG A 32 23.37 -31.16 10.37
C ARG A 32 24.27 -31.05 9.14
N VAL A 33 23.97 -31.80 8.08
CA VAL A 33 24.82 -31.87 6.88
C VAL A 33 24.74 -30.57 6.07
N HIS A 34 23.56 -29.95 6.01
CA HIS A 34 23.35 -28.74 5.20
C HIS A 34 23.37 -27.44 6.02
N SER A 35 23.51 -27.52 7.35
CA SER A 35 23.49 -26.35 8.25
C SER A 35 22.26 -25.45 8.05
N ILE A 36 21.10 -26.06 7.80
CA ILE A 36 19.81 -25.36 7.64
C ILE A 36 18.96 -25.53 8.91
N PRO A 37 18.17 -24.52 9.32
CA PRO A 37 17.29 -24.61 10.49
C PRO A 37 16.06 -25.50 10.22
N ALA A 38 15.42 -25.98 11.29
CA ALA A 38 14.27 -26.89 11.23
C ALA A 38 13.09 -26.31 10.44
N GLU A 39 12.84 -25.02 10.60
CA GLU A 39 11.80 -24.27 9.87
C GLU A 39 12.07 -24.23 8.35
N GLU A 40 13.32 -23.97 7.95
CA GLU A 40 13.69 -23.94 6.53
C GLU A 40 13.59 -25.34 5.91
N LEU A 41 13.98 -26.39 6.64
CA LEU A 41 13.80 -27.77 6.21
C LEU A 41 12.31 -28.11 6.03
N PHE A 42 11.43 -27.60 6.90
CA PHE A 42 9.98 -27.78 6.77
C PHE A 42 9.42 -27.08 5.52
N TYR A 43 9.81 -25.84 5.23
CA TYR A 43 9.39 -25.15 4.00
C TYR A 43 9.89 -25.87 2.73
N LYS A 44 11.10 -26.42 2.77
CA LYS A 44 11.61 -27.26 1.67
C LYS A 44 10.77 -28.53 1.52
N TRP A 45 10.31 -29.14 2.62
CA TRP A 45 9.39 -30.29 2.58
C TRP A 45 8.02 -29.93 1.98
N GLU A 46 7.44 -28.78 2.34
CA GLU A 46 6.19 -28.31 1.74
C GLU A 46 6.36 -28.06 0.23
N SER A 47 7.48 -27.47 -0.17
CA SER A 47 7.82 -27.25 -1.57
C SER A 47 8.00 -28.56 -2.34
N TYR A 48 8.66 -29.55 -1.72
CA TYR A 48 8.82 -30.90 -2.28
C TYR A 48 7.48 -31.63 -2.44
N SER A 49 6.59 -31.48 -1.46
CA SER A 49 5.23 -32.05 -1.50
C SER A 49 4.41 -31.45 -2.64
N ILE A 50 4.52 -30.13 -2.87
CA ILE A 50 3.88 -29.44 -4.01
C ILE A 50 4.45 -29.96 -5.34
N LYS A 51 5.77 -30.16 -5.43
CA LYS A 51 6.44 -30.68 -6.64
C LYS A 51 6.02 -32.11 -6.99
N MET A 52 5.76 -32.95 -5.99
CA MET A 52 5.41 -34.36 -6.18
C MET A 52 3.90 -34.63 -6.30
N GLY A 53 3.04 -33.64 -6.04
CA GLY A 53 1.58 -33.71 -6.23
C GLY A 53 0.75 -33.77 -4.93
N GLU A 54 -0.55 -33.55 -5.03
CA GLU A 54 -1.45 -33.57 -3.85
C GLU A 54 -1.46 -34.94 -3.16
N GLY A 55 -1.27 -34.97 -1.84
CA GLY A 55 -1.35 -36.18 -1.00
C GLY A 55 -0.03 -36.85 -0.66
N VAL A 56 1.12 -36.24 -0.99
CA VAL A 56 2.45 -36.75 -0.60
C VAL A 56 2.63 -36.65 0.91
N THR A 57 2.78 -37.79 1.56
CA THR A 57 3.00 -37.88 3.01
C THR A 57 4.47 -38.19 3.31
N LEU A 58 4.93 -37.76 4.48
CA LEU A 58 6.29 -38.00 4.93
C LEU A 58 6.43 -39.49 5.31
N THR A 59 7.14 -40.25 4.48
CA THR A 59 7.41 -41.67 4.68
C THR A 59 8.90 -41.89 4.45
N MET A 60 9.45 -43.01 4.89
CA MET A 60 10.86 -43.33 4.66
C MET A 60 11.26 -43.29 3.17
N GLN A 61 10.33 -43.62 2.25
CA GLN A 61 10.59 -43.54 0.81
C GLN A 61 10.61 -42.09 0.31
N THR A 62 9.64 -41.27 0.72
CA THR A 62 9.54 -39.87 0.28
C THR A 62 10.61 -38.99 0.93
N VAL A 63 11.05 -39.29 2.16
CA VAL A 63 12.15 -38.59 2.86
C VAL A 63 13.48 -38.73 2.12
N ARG A 64 13.75 -39.89 1.52
CA ARG A 64 14.97 -40.10 0.71
C ARG A 64 14.94 -39.29 -0.58
N GLY A 65 13.80 -39.23 -1.24
CA GLY A 65 13.62 -38.37 -2.42
C GLY A 65 13.69 -36.89 -2.08
N PHE A 66 13.13 -36.50 -0.94
CA PHE A 66 13.24 -35.16 -0.38
C PHE A 66 14.69 -34.77 -0.08
N LYS A 67 15.46 -35.68 0.53
CA LYS A 67 16.88 -35.48 0.79
C LYS A 67 17.68 -35.18 -0.47
N GLN A 68 17.40 -35.91 -1.55
CA GLN A 68 18.03 -35.66 -2.84
C GLN A 68 17.62 -34.30 -3.42
N ASP A 69 16.34 -33.92 -3.32
CA ASP A 69 15.84 -32.63 -3.82
C ASP A 69 16.49 -31.44 -3.09
N VAL A 70 16.64 -31.54 -1.77
CA VAL A 70 17.34 -30.52 -0.96
C VAL A 70 18.82 -30.42 -1.34
N GLN A 71 19.48 -31.55 -1.57
CA GLN A 71 20.87 -31.56 -2.03
C GLN A 71 21.03 -30.88 -3.40
N GLU A 72 20.17 -31.23 -4.37
CA GLU A 72 20.21 -30.65 -5.73
C GLU A 72 19.90 -29.15 -5.72
N ALA A 73 18.94 -28.71 -4.87
CA ALA A 73 18.61 -27.30 -4.71
C ALA A 73 19.79 -26.49 -4.15
N LEU A 74 20.47 -27.01 -3.12
CA LEU A 74 21.64 -26.36 -2.53
C LEU A 74 22.84 -26.32 -3.49
N GLU A 75 23.06 -27.39 -4.27
CA GLU A 75 24.10 -27.41 -5.29
C GLU A 75 23.85 -26.38 -6.39
N ARG A 76 22.59 -26.21 -6.82
CA ARG A 76 22.20 -25.18 -7.80
C ARG A 76 22.42 -23.76 -7.26
N GLU A 77 22.02 -23.48 -6.03
CA GLU A 77 22.25 -22.19 -5.38
C GLU A 77 23.75 -21.87 -5.23
N SER A 78 24.57 -22.88 -4.95
CA SER A 78 26.03 -22.70 -4.86
C SER A 78 26.66 -22.39 -6.22
N ARG A 79 26.17 -22.99 -7.30
CA ARG A 79 26.62 -22.72 -8.68
C ARG A 79 26.23 -21.33 -9.16
N ASP A 80 25.02 -20.87 -8.83
CA ASP A 80 24.54 -19.53 -9.20
C ASP A 80 25.31 -18.41 -8.46
N LYS A 81 25.83 -18.69 -7.26
CA LYS A 81 26.75 -17.78 -6.54
C LYS A 81 28.17 -17.79 -7.11
N ALA A 82 28.68 -18.94 -7.57
CA ALA A 82 30.03 -19.05 -8.14
C ALA A 82 30.15 -18.43 -9.54
N GLY A 83 29.08 -18.44 -10.35
CA GLY A 83 29.06 -17.86 -11.70
C GLY A 83 29.19 -16.33 -11.77
N ARG A 84 29.04 -15.62 -10.65
CA ARG A 84 29.14 -14.15 -10.58
C ARG A 84 30.54 -13.62 -10.21
N HIS A 85 31.51 -14.49 -9.94
CA HIS A 85 32.83 -14.08 -9.43
C HIS A 85 33.97 -14.07 -10.46
N THR A 86 33.71 -14.39 -11.73
CA THR A 86 34.75 -14.59 -12.77
C THR A 86 34.97 -13.43 -13.75
N GLU A 87 34.37 -12.26 -13.55
CA GLU A 87 34.72 -11.06 -14.34
C GLU A 87 35.01 -9.85 -13.46
N LYS A 88 36.29 -9.69 -13.09
CA LYS A 88 37.05 -8.43 -13.17
C LYS A 88 38.42 -8.59 -12.51
N ARG A 89 39.47 -8.62 -13.33
CA ARG A 89 40.84 -8.41 -12.88
C ARG A 89 41.60 -7.51 -13.87
N SER A 90 42.11 -6.39 -13.34
CA SER A 90 43.15 -5.50 -13.89
C SER A 90 42.73 -4.61 -15.08
N ALA A 91 43.08 -3.32 -15.18
CA ALA A 91 44.34 -2.69 -14.79
C ALA A 91 44.21 -1.18 -14.47
N ASN A 92 45.12 -0.73 -13.60
CA ASN A 92 45.47 0.65 -13.30
C ASN A 92 46.18 1.34 -14.50
N THR A 93 45.89 2.61 -14.74
CA THR A 93 46.87 3.57 -15.30
C THR A 93 46.67 4.97 -14.73
N ALA A 94 47.81 5.60 -14.42
CA ALA A 94 47.97 6.87 -13.76
C ALA A 94 47.91 8.07 -14.73
N THR A 95 47.51 9.22 -14.21
CA THR A 95 47.63 10.57 -14.80
C THR A 95 49.09 11.00 -15.03
N PRO A 96 49.32 11.97 -15.94
CA PRO A 96 50.01 13.19 -15.50
C PRO A 96 49.38 14.51 -15.97
N ARG A 97 49.72 15.58 -15.24
CA ARG A 97 49.32 16.99 -15.37
C ARG A 97 49.89 17.69 -16.63
N GLY A 98 49.22 18.78 -17.06
CA GLY A 98 49.77 19.84 -17.92
C GLY A 98 48.82 21.05 -18.02
N ALA A 99 49.37 22.28 -18.03
CA ALA A 99 48.71 23.55 -17.67
C ALA A 99 47.89 24.28 -18.75
N ALA A 100 46.93 25.10 -18.27
CA ALA A 100 46.48 26.45 -18.67
C ALA A 100 46.43 26.90 -20.15
N ALA A 101 45.25 27.35 -20.63
CA ALA A 101 44.92 28.77 -20.91
C ALA A 101 43.70 28.94 -21.86
N ALA A 102 42.89 29.98 -21.56
CA ALA A 102 42.10 30.84 -22.46
C ALA A 102 40.93 30.27 -23.32
N GLY A 103 39.70 30.65 -22.91
CA GLY A 103 38.64 31.35 -23.69
C GLY A 103 38.25 30.91 -25.10
N GLY A 104 36.94 30.68 -25.31
CA GLY A 104 36.30 30.75 -26.63
C GLY A 104 35.00 29.94 -26.75
N ASP A 105 33.92 30.62 -27.14
CA ASP A 105 32.56 30.13 -27.40
C ASP A 105 32.46 28.85 -28.25
N MET A 106 31.47 28.00 -27.93
CA MET A 106 31.03 26.93 -28.82
C MET A 106 29.50 26.95 -28.98
N PHE A 107 29.05 27.78 -29.92
CA PHE A 107 27.72 27.73 -30.53
C PHE A 107 27.93 27.32 -31.99
N GLY A 108 27.22 26.29 -32.46
CA GLY A 108 27.12 25.97 -33.89
C GLY A 108 27.93 24.76 -34.35
N MET A 109 27.42 23.56 -34.09
CA MET A 109 27.60 22.45 -35.03
C MET A 109 26.42 21.48 -34.94
N PHE A 110 25.24 22.00 -35.25
CA PHE A 110 24.08 21.22 -35.64
C PHE A 110 23.65 21.74 -37.02
N ASP A 111 23.21 20.82 -37.87
CA ASP A 111 22.67 21.04 -39.21
C ASP A 111 23.68 21.01 -40.36
N GLN A 112 23.89 19.82 -40.94
CA GLN A 112 23.76 19.65 -42.40
C GLN A 112 23.77 18.17 -42.82
N LEU A 113 22.69 17.81 -43.54
CA LEU A 113 22.57 16.81 -44.61
C LEU A 113 22.00 15.42 -44.25
N THR A 114 20.67 15.37 -44.21
CA THR A 114 19.84 14.25 -44.72
C THR A 114 19.62 14.39 -46.25
N PRO A 115 18.79 13.56 -46.93
CA PRO A 115 19.01 12.21 -47.45
C PRO A 115 18.85 12.17 -49.01
N THR A 116 19.12 11.05 -49.70
CA THR A 116 18.37 10.63 -50.93
C THR A 116 18.81 9.26 -51.48
N ALA A 117 17.84 8.59 -52.09
CA ALA A 117 17.85 7.22 -52.62
C ALA A 117 18.28 7.11 -54.09
N SER A 118 18.72 5.92 -54.54
CA SER A 118 18.06 5.11 -55.60
C SER A 118 18.96 4.05 -56.30
N ASN A 119 18.31 2.92 -56.60
CA ASN A 119 18.43 1.99 -57.74
C ASN A 119 19.58 0.97 -57.94
N SER A 120 19.22 -0.30 -57.66
CA SER A 120 19.01 -1.43 -58.61
C SER A 120 20.08 -1.78 -59.67
N ARG A 121 20.59 -3.03 -59.57
CA ARG A 121 20.78 -3.94 -60.73
C ARG A 121 20.80 -5.42 -60.30
N THR A 122 20.07 -6.22 -61.07
CA THR A 122 19.86 -7.69 -60.99
C THR A 122 20.93 -8.50 -61.74
N GLY A 123 21.18 -9.75 -61.31
CA GLY A 123 21.69 -10.84 -62.16
C GLY A 123 22.39 -12.03 -61.46
N ASN A 124 21.69 -13.18 -61.39
CA ASN A 124 22.09 -14.63 -61.33
C ASN A 124 23.44 -15.06 -60.67
N GLY A 125 23.59 -16.17 -59.93
CA GLY A 125 22.78 -17.36 -59.62
C GLY A 125 23.69 -18.48 -59.03
N PHE A 126 23.06 -19.51 -58.43
CA PHE A 126 23.60 -20.81 -57.90
C PHE A 126 24.05 -20.94 -56.42
N GLY A 127 23.10 -21.35 -55.55
CA GLY A 127 22.97 -22.75 -55.08
C GLY A 127 23.81 -23.25 -53.88
N SER A 128 23.16 -23.48 -52.73
CA SER A 128 23.12 -24.80 -52.03
C SER A 128 22.22 -24.75 -50.78
N ALA A 129 21.48 -25.85 -50.56
CA ALA A 129 20.45 -26.01 -49.54
C ALA A 129 20.83 -27.08 -48.51
N LYS A 130 20.34 -26.95 -47.26
CA LYS A 130 19.96 -28.02 -46.30
C LYS A 130 19.45 -27.38 -44.99
N ARG A 131 18.12 -27.28 -44.79
CA ARG A 131 17.18 -28.18 -44.08
C ARG A 131 17.25 -28.12 -42.53
N LYS A 132 16.21 -27.49 -41.97
CA LYS A 132 15.69 -27.64 -40.59
C LYS A 132 15.00 -29.01 -40.42
N ALA A 133 14.96 -29.52 -39.19
CA ALA A 133 14.06 -30.57 -38.76
C ALA A 133 13.34 -30.11 -37.47
N GLU A 134 12.02 -29.96 -37.57
CA GLU A 134 11.07 -29.99 -36.46
C GLU A 134 10.61 -31.44 -36.28
N PHE A 135 10.41 -31.87 -35.03
CA PHE A 135 9.64 -33.07 -34.72
C PHE A 135 8.58 -32.72 -33.67
N THR A 136 7.34 -32.75 -34.12
CA THR A 136 6.12 -32.77 -33.32
C THR A 136 5.67 -34.21 -33.09
N SER A 137 5.04 -34.50 -31.95
CA SER A 137 4.02 -35.56 -31.84
C SER A 137 3.22 -35.46 -30.54
N PRO A 138 1.96 -35.92 -30.54
CA PRO A 138 0.84 -35.27 -29.87
C PRO A 138 0.21 -36.09 -28.72
N ALA A 139 -0.58 -35.39 -27.89
CA ALA A 139 -1.43 -35.97 -26.85
C ALA A 139 -2.73 -36.57 -27.42
N THR A 140 -3.38 -37.44 -26.63
CA THR A 140 -4.85 -37.56 -26.36
C THR A 140 -5.14 -38.95 -25.72
N PRO A 141 -6.37 -39.25 -25.23
CA PRO A 141 -7.01 -38.72 -24.04
C PRO A 141 -7.60 -39.85 -23.15
N ARG A 142 -8.08 -39.59 -21.92
CA ARG A 142 -9.14 -40.42 -21.32
C ARG A 142 -9.91 -39.74 -20.20
N VAL A 143 -11.22 -39.92 -20.29
CA VAL A 143 -12.31 -39.34 -19.51
C VAL A 143 -12.75 -40.31 -18.42
N SER A 144 -13.11 -39.82 -17.23
CA SER A 144 -14.15 -40.45 -16.39
C SER A 144 -14.87 -39.41 -15.52
N LYS A 145 -16.21 -39.41 -15.60
CA LYS A 145 -17.18 -38.56 -14.89
C LYS A 145 -17.68 -39.22 -13.58
N PHE A 146 -18.39 -38.39 -12.78
CA PHE A 146 -19.35 -38.66 -11.68
C PHE A 146 -18.71 -38.85 -10.27
N GLU A 147 -19.17 -38.29 -9.15
CA GLU A 147 -20.27 -37.37 -8.79
C GLU A 147 -20.03 -36.85 -7.34
N LYS A 148 -20.72 -35.79 -6.91
CA LYS A 148 -20.55 -35.03 -5.64
C LYS A 148 -21.00 -35.78 -4.37
N PHE A 149 -20.39 -35.50 -3.20
CA PHE A 149 -21.06 -35.17 -1.91
C PHE A 149 -20.05 -34.69 -0.85
N GLY A 150 -20.36 -33.61 -0.10
CA GLY A 150 -19.77 -33.31 1.21
C GLY A 150 -18.98 -32.00 1.36
N SER A 151 -19.53 -31.05 2.12
CA SER A 151 -19.07 -29.71 2.50
C SER A 151 -17.82 -29.66 3.40
N GLN A 152 -16.94 -28.65 3.24
CA GLN A 152 -16.75 -27.54 4.20
C GLN A 152 -15.66 -26.54 3.73
N ALA A 153 -15.85 -25.30 4.15
CA ALA A 153 -15.23 -24.09 3.63
C ALA A 153 -13.73 -23.95 3.94
N GLY A 154 -12.97 -23.54 2.92
CA GLY A 154 -11.62 -22.98 3.05
C GLY A 154 -11.42 -21.95 1.95
N THR A 155 -11.55 -20.67 2.28
CA THR A 155 -11.27 -19.55 1.39
C THR A 155 -9.76 -19.46 1.12
N LYS A 156 -9.31 -20.09 0.02
CA LYS A 156 -7.99 -19.83 -0.57
C LYS A 156 -8.12 -18.71 -1.61
N THR A 157 -7.38 -17.63 -1.41
CA THR A 157 -7.07 -16.64 -2.45
C THR A 157 -6.01 -17.25 -3.37
N PRO A 158 -6.20 -17.35 -4.71
CA PRO A 158 -5.14 -17.82 -5.58
C PRO A 158 -4.19 -16.67 -5.91
N THR A 159 -2.97 -16.72 -5.38
CA THR A 159 -1.80 -16.07 -5.98
C THR A 159 -1.36 -16.92 -7.17
N GLY A 160 -1.99 -16.70 -8.32
CA GLY A 160 -1.61 -17.36 -9.58
C GLY A 160 -0.52 -16.57 -10.31
N THR A 161 0.57 -17.26 -10.67
CA THR A 161 1.49 -16.86 -11.74
C THR A 161 0.72 -16.64 -13.06
N PRO A 162 1.12 -15.68 -13.91
CA PRO A 162 0.47 -15.45 -15.20
C PRO A 162 0.79 -16.63 -16.12
N GLY A 163 -0.16 -17.56 -16.28
CA GLY A 163 0.04 -18.73 -17.11
C GLY A 163 -1.05 -19.80 -17.03
N ASP A 164 -1.99 -19.75 -16.08
CA ASP A 164 -3.06 -20.76 -16.01
C ASP A 164 -4.45 -20.15 -16.21
N GLY A 165 -5.25 -20.81 -17.05
CA GLY A 165 -6.45 -20.28 -17.72
C GLY A 165 -7.69 -20.14 -16.85
N MET A 166 -7.65 -19.35 -15.77
CA MET A 166 -8.88 -18.89 -15.12
C MET A 166 -9.56 -17.84 -16.02
N GLN A 167 -10.68 -18.24 -16.62
CA GLN A 167 -11.59 -17.33 -17.34
C GLN A 167 -12.05 -16.22 -16.40
N ALA A 168 -12.06 -14.98 -16.90
CA ALA A 168 -12.67 -13.87 -16.17
C ALA A 168 -14.17 -14.18 -15.97
N ILE A 169 -14.65 -13.99 -14.75
CA ILE A 169 -16.08 -14.12 -14.44
C ILE A 169 -16.70 -12.75 -14.73
N SER A 170 -17.75 -12.72 -15.56
CA SER A 170 -18.52 -11.50 -15.78
C SER A 170 -18.98 -10.92 -14.44
N PHE A 171 -18.99 -9.59 -14.31
CA PHE A 171 -19.44 -8.94 -13.07
C PHE A 171 -20.86 -9.38 -12.68
N SER A 172 -21.74 -9.62 -13.65
CA SER A 172 -23.12 -10.07 -13.39
C SER A 172 -23.18 -11.48 -12.78
N ASP A 173 -22.21 -12.35 -13.10
CA ASP A 173 -22.11 -13.74 -12.61
C ASP A 173 -21.25 -13.86 -11.34
N ARG A 174 -20.88 -12.73 -10.73
CA ARG A 174 -19.99 -12.71 -9.56
C ARG A 174 -20.60 -13.43 -8.36
N PRO A 175 -19.79 -14.15 -7.55
CA PRO A 175 -20.28 -14.79 -6.35
C PRO A 175 -20.47 -13.79 -5.20
N ASN A 176 -21.55 -13.99 -4.44
CA ASN A 176 -21.84 -13.32 -3.17
C ASN A 176 -21.93 -11.78 -3.22
N PRO A 177 -22.66 -11.17 -4.18
CA PRO A 177 -22.88 -9.73 -4.20
C PRO A 177 -23.58 -9.29 -2.90
N GLY A 178 -23.11 -8.20 -2.29
CA GLY A 178 -23.64 -7.68 -1.03
C GLY A 178 -23.24 -8.44 0.24
N GLN A 179 -22.46 -9.52 0.15
CA GLN A 179 -22.00 -10.25 1.34
C GLN A 179 -21.04 -9.39 2.17
N THR A 180 -21.34 -9.26 3.47
CA THR A 180 -20.45 -8.64 4.45
C THR A 180 -19.28 -9.58 4.78
N VAL A 181 -18.06 -9.07 4.60
CA VAL A 181 -16.79 -9.77 4.82
C VAL A 181 -16.24 -9.50 6.23
N GLU A 182 -16.40 -8.27 6.72
CA GLU A 182 -15.96 -7.86 8.04
C GLU A 182 -16.92 -6.81 8.60
N THR A 183 -17.18 -6.89 9.91
CA THR A 183 -17.99 -5.91 10.64
C THR A 183 -17.25 -5.48 11.90
N LEU A 184 -17.15 -4.17 12.12
CA LEU A 184 -16.81 -3.57 13.42
C LEU A 184 -18.09 -3.05 14.09
N ASN A 185 -18.19 -3.25 15.41
CA ASN A 185 -19.31 -2.79 16.24
C ASN A 185 -20.68 -3.29 15.76
N ALA A 186 -20.80 -4.61 15.56
CA ALA A 186 -22.05 -5.27 15.15
C ALA A 186 -23.24 -5.02 16.09
N HIS A 187 -22.98 -4.61 17.34
CA HIS A 187 -23.99 -4.27 18.34
C HIS A 187 -24.71 -2.95 18.03
N LEU A 188 -24.13 -2.08 17.20
CA LEU A 188 -24.77 -0.87 16.70
C LEU A 188 -25.63 -1.19 15.47
N SER A 189 -26.76 -0.53 15.33
CA SER A 189 -27.62 -0.69 14.15
C SER A 189 -27.04 0.01 12.93
N LEU A 190 -27.31 -0.57 11.75
CA LEU A 190 -27.18 0.13 10.47
C LEU A 190 -28.31 1.17 10.33
N PRO A 191 -28.13 2.22 9.51
CA PRO A 191 -29.19 3.16 9.21
C PRO A 191 -30.34 2.45 8.49
N GLU A 192 -31.56 2.65 8.99
CA GLU A 192 -32.76 2.21 8.28
C GLU A 192 -32.98 3.08 7.05
N THR A 193 -33.38 2.46 5.95
CA THR A 193 -33.69 3.19 4.72
C THR A 193 -34.92 4.08 4.95
N PRO A 194 -34.80 5.42 4.84
CA PRO A 194 -35.94 6.31 5.04
C PRO A 194 -36.98 6.10 3.94
N MET A 195 -38.25 6.45 4.22
CA MET A 195 -39.34 6.34 3.24
C MET A 195 -39.13 7.23 2.00
N ALA A 196 -38.37 8.31 2.14
CA ALA A 196 -38.02 9.25 1.09
C ALA A 196 -36.64 9.86 1.39
N PRO A 197 -35.93 10.39 0.37
CA PRO A 197 -34.70 11.14 0.60
C PRO A 197 -34.92 12.31 1.56
N PHE A 198 -33.94 12.59 2.40
CA PHE A 198 -33.94 13.80 3.22
C PHE A 198 -33.99 15.06 2.35
N SER A 199 -34.77 16.05 2.78
CA SER A 199 -34.94 17.32 2.04
C SER A 199 -33.66 18.16 1.99
N GLU A 200 -32.81 18.03 3.01
CA GLU A 200 -31.54 18.75 3.11
C GLU A 200 -30.37 17.79 3.37
N PRO A 201 -29.14 18.13 2.92
CA PRO A 201 -27.94 17.37 3.26
C PRO A 201 -27.71 17.31 4.77
N ARG A 202 -27.65 16.09 5.32
CA ARG A 202 -27.34 15.86 6.74
C ARG A 202 -25.87 16.07 7.07
N ILE A 203 -24.98 15.90 6.08
CA ILE A 203 -23.53 16.12 6.21
C ILE A 203 -23.16 17.49 5.65
N LYS A 204 -22.37 18.25 6.40
CA LYS A 204 -21.75 19.52 5.94
C LYS A 204 -20.23 19.39 5.93
N PRO A 205 -19.61 19.04 4.79
CA PRO A 205 -18.16 18.82 4.74
C PRO A 205 -17.38 20.11 4.94
N THR A 206 -16.48 20.11 5.91
CA THR A 206 -15.52 21.20 6.13
C THR A 206 -14.12 20.69 5.83
N ALA A 207 -13.32 21.47 5.10
CA ALA A 207 -11.94 21.09 4.84
C ALA A 207 -11.04 21.54 5.98
N ASN A 208 -10.32 20.59 6.59
CA ASN A 208 -9.31 20.88 7.63
C ASN A 208 -7.93 21.07 7.00
N THR A 209 -7.78 20.65 5.75
CA THR A 209 -6.58 20.84 4.93
C THR A 209 -6.69 22.11 4.08
N ASP A 210 -5.60 22.88 3.99
CA ASP A 210 -5.51 24.03 3.09
C ASP A 210 -5.29 23.56 1.64
N LEU A 211 -6.40 23.34 0.94
CA LEU A 211 -6.42 22.83 -0.43
C LEU A 211 -5.65 23.72 -1.43
N LYS A 212 -5.43 25.01 -1.12
CA LYS A 212 -4.70 25.92 -2.03
C LYS A 212 -3.22 25.59 -2.08
N LYS A 213 -2.64 25.04 -1.01
CA LYS A 213 -1.22 24.67 -0.96
C LYS A 213 -0.88 23.51 -1.89
N PHE A 214 -1.88 22.74 -2.32
CA PHE A 214 -1.70 21.62 -3.24
C PHE A 214 -1.54 22.05 -4.70
N GLY A 215 -1.89 23.30 -5.05
CA GLY A 215 -1.72 23.84 -6.41
C GLY A 215 -0.27 24.19 -6.78
N TYR A 216 0.69 23.45 -6.24
CA TYR A 216 2.09 23.59 -6.59
C TYR A 216 2.39 22.94 -7.93
N LYS A 217 3.52 23.28 -8.55
CA LYS A 217 3.92 22.75 -9.85
C LYS A 217 4.84 21.55 -9.66
N PRO A 218 4.44 20.33 -10.07
CA PRO A 218 5.31 19.16 -10.01
C PRO A 218 6.36 19.21 -11.14
N MET A 219 7.19 18.16 -11.23
CA MET A 219 8.22 17.96 -12.27
C MET A 219 9.46 18.86 -12.17
N GLY A 220 9.70 19.45 -11.00
CA GLY A 220 10.96 20.09 -10.66
C GLY A 220 11.26 19.95 -9.17
N MET A 221 12.36 19.28 -8.82
CA MET A 221 12.76 19.07 -7.43
C MET A 221 14.20 19.54 -7.23
N LYS A 222 14.40 20.52 -6.34
CA LYS A 222 15.75 20.89 -5.90
C LYS A 222 16.16 19.99 -4.76
N LEU A 223 17.33 19.34 -4.89
CA LEU A 223 17.84 18.45 -3.86
C LEU A 223 18.08 19.17 -2.52
N SER A 224 18.45 20.46 -2.55
CA SER A 224 18.62 21.27 -1.35
C SER A 224 17.31 21.38 -0.56
N GLU A 225 16.20 21.74 -1.21
CA GLU A 225 14.87 21.87 -0.60
C GLU A 225 14.36 20.51 -0.10
N ALA A 226 14.47 19.47 -0.93
CA ALA A 226 14.08 18.11 -0.54
C ALA A 226 14.85 17.65 0.71
N SER A 227 16.16 17.89 0.75
CA SER A 227 17.00 17.51 1.88
C SER A 227 16.72 18.30 3.16
N GLU A 228 16.23 19.54 3.04
CA GLU A 228 15.82 20.37 4.17
C GLU A 228 14.52 19.86 4.79
N ILE A 229 13.51 19.54 3.97
CA ILE A 229 12.25 18.95 4.46
C ILE A 229 12.48 17.64 5.22
N LEU A 230 13.41 16.80 4.75
CA LEU A 230 13.75 15.55 5.41
C LEU A 230 14.48 15.77 6.75
N ASP A 231 15.31 16.80 6.85
CA ASP A 231 16.06 17.15 8.07
C ASP A 231 15.16 17.81 9.11
N ASP A 232 14.31 18.75 8.68
CA ASP A 232 13.28 19.40 9.50
C ASP A 232 12.43 18.38 10.24
N ARG A 233 12.01 17.32 9.54
CA ARG A 233 11.18 16.27 10.13
C ARG A 233 11.88 15.54 11.29
N ILE A 234 13.20 15.35 11.23
CA ILE A 234 13.96 14.77 12.35
C ILE A 234 13.99 15.75 13.52
N ASP A 235 14.28 17.03 13.26
CA ASP A 235 14.36 18.09 14.29
C ASP A 235 12.99 18.35 14.98
N GLU A 236 11.90 18.29 14.22
CA GLU A 236 10.52 18.43 14.73
C GLU A 236 10.17 17.28 15.68
N PHE A 237 10.45 16.03 15.29
CA PHE A 237 10.26 14.87 16.17
C PHE A 237 11.22 14.88 17.36
N ALA A 238 12.46 15.35 17.20
CA ALA A 238 13.38 15.51 18.31
C ALA A 238 12.82 16.44 19.39
N THR A 239 12.16 17.53 18.97
CA THR A 239 11.47 18.44 19.88
C THR A 239 10.30 17.76 20.61
N ILE A 240 9.55 16.91 19.90
CA ILE A 240 8.43 16.14 20.47
C ILE A 240 8.94 15.15 21.53
N PHE A 241 9.96 14.37 21.21
CA PHE A 241 10.54 13.42 22.17
C PHE A 241 11.18 14.13 23.37
N GLN A 242 11.84 15.26 23.15
CA GLN A 242 12.39 16.08 24.24
C GLN A 242 11.28 16.56 25.18
N ALA A 243 10.16 17.05 24.65
CA ALA A 243 9.05 17.51 25.50
C ALA A 243 8.50 16.39 26.41
N GLU A 244 8.47 15.14 25.94
CA GLU A 244 7.92 14.00 26.69
C GLU A 244 8.95 13.34 27.63
N PHE A 245 10.19 13.16 27.18
CA PHE A 245 11.20 12.31 27.86
C PHE A 245 12.38 13.09 28.44
N ASN A 246 12.32 14.43 28.51
CA ASN A 246 13.37 15.20 29.15
C ASN A 246 13.41 14.87 30.66
N SER A 247 14.51 14.26 31.08
CA SER A 247 14.77 13.88 32.47
C SER A 247 16.21 14.20 32.84
N ASP A 248 16.48 14.41 34.12
CA ASP A 248 17.83 14.71 34.62
C ASP A 248 18.80 13.51 34.50
N GLU A 249 18.26 12.29 34.29
CA GLU A 249 19.04 11.05 34.28
C GLU A 249 19.66 10.72 32.92
N ILE A 250 19.02 11.10 31.80
CA ILE A 250 19.48 10.73 30.45
C ILE A 250 19.35 11.91 29.51
N THR A 251 20.47 12.27 28.88
CA THR A 251 20.53 13.41 27.98
C THR A 251 20.22 13.02 26.54
N PHE A 252 19.62 13.95 25.81
CA PHE A 252 19.51 13.86 24.37
C PHE A 252 20.87 14.15 23.73
N GLY A 253 21.25 13.33 22.76
CA GLY A 253 22.54 13.43 22.09
C GLY A 253 22.52 12.85 20.69
N SER A 254 23.70 12.78 20.09
CA SER A 254 23.87 12.21 18.76
C SER A 254 24.41 10.80 18.85
N ALA A 255 23.76 9.86 18.17
CA ALA A 255 24.26 8.49 18.03
C ALA A 255 25.63 8.43 17.33
N ALA A 256 26.05 9.48 16.62
CA ALA A 256 27.32 9.54 15.89
C ALA A 256 28.52 9.95 16.75
N ILE A 257 28.29 10.36 18.01
CA ILE A 257 29.35 10.79 18.92
C ILE A 257 29.75 9.60 19.79
N GLN A 258 31.04 9.31 19.82
CA GLN A 258 31.60 8.31 20.73
C GLN A 258 31.39 8.75 22.17
N SER A 259 30.72 7.93 22.96
CA SER A 259 30.51 8.16 24.39
C SER A 259 30.34 6.83 25.15
N THR A 260 30.81 6.81 26.38
CA THR A 260 30.52 5.73 27.34
C THR A 260 29.23 5.97 28.12
N SER A 261 28.65 7.17 28.02
CA SER A 261 27.36 7.50 28.63
C SER A 261 26.20 7.03 27.74
N GLU A 262 25.12 6.64 28.39
CA GLU A 262 23.86 6.38 27.71
C GLU A 262 23.20 7.69 27.31
N ILE A 263 22.63 7.73 26.12
CA ILE A 263 21.94 8.90 25.56
C ILE A 263 20.64 8.49 24.89
N ILE A 264 19.75 9.45 24.67
CA ILE A 264 18.62 9.34 23.75
C ILE A 264 19.03 10.00 22.43
N ALA A 265 19.06 9.20 21.36
CA ALA A 265 19.32 9.68 20.02
C ALA A 265 18.05 9.64 19.17
N VAL A 266 17.72 10.75 18.52
CA VAL A 266 16.59 10.85 17.58
C VAL A 266 17.14 10.87 16.16
N GLY A 267 16.52 10.09 15.29
CA GLY A 267 16.94 10.02 13.90
C GLY A 267 15.97 9.24 13.03
N ARG A 268 16.33 9.13 11.76
CA ARG A 268 15.57 8.43 10.75
C ARG A 268 16.18 7.06 10.46
N ILE A 269 15.35 6.02 10.43
CA ILE A 269 15.77 4.69 9.99
C ILE A 269 16.10 4.74 8.49
N ALA A 270 17.28 4.29 8.14
CA ALA A 270 17.75 4.17 6.76
C ALA A 270 18.52 2.86 6.56
N SER A 271 18.97 2.65 5.31
CA SER A 271 19.86 1.55 4.92
C SER A 271 21.29 2.06 4.70
N ASP A 272 22.29 1.28 5.10
CA ASP A 272 23.69 1.46 4.67
C ASP A 272 23.96 0.85 3.28
N SER A 273 23.13 -0.09 2.84
CA SER A 273 23.20 -0.69 1.52
C SER A 273 22.51 0.18 0.46
N LEU A 274 23.17 0.32 -0.69
CA LEU A 274 22.63 0.99 -1.89
C LEU A 274 21.58 0.12 -2.62
N GLU A 275 21.58 -1.19 -2.38
CA GLU A 275 20.70 -2.16 -3.02
C GLU A 275 20.14 -3.17 -2.03
N GLY A 276 18.95 -3.71 -2.33
CA GLY A 276 18.30 -4.73 -1.51
C GLY A 276 17.34 -4.19 -0.46
N LYS A 277 16.54 -5.10 0.11
CA LYS A 277 15.57 -4.78 1.16
C LYS A 277 16.30 -4.52 2.48
N LEU A 278 15.83 -3.51 3.22
CA LEU A 278 16.30 -3.23 4.58
C LEU A 278 16.17 -4.50 5.45
N ASN A 279 17.18 -4.78 6.25
CA ASN A 279 17.22 -5.92 7.17
C ASN A 279 17.95 -5.51 8.45
N PRO A 280 17.87 -6.29 9.55
CA PRO A 280 18.46 -5.87 10.83
C PRO A 280 19.97 -5.57 10.77
N ALA A 281 20.72 -6.24 9.90
CA ALA A 281 22.16 -6.04 9.76
C ALA A 281 22.53 -4.77 8.97
N SER A 282 21.61 -4.24 8.14
CA SER A 282 21.80 -3.04 7.32
C SER A 282 21.16 -1.79 7.92
N LEU A 283 20.67 -1.87 9.16
CA LEU A 283 19.99 -0.75 9.83
C LEU A 283 20.99 0.34 10.21
N VAL A 284 20.70 1.57 9.76
CA VAL A 284 21.38 2.76 10.25
C VAL A 284 20.39 3.78 10.79
N LEU A 285 20.84 4.56 11.76
CA LEU A 285 20.18 5.79 12.21
C LEU A 285 20.83 6.98 11.52
N GLU A 286 20.07 7.67 10.69
CA GLU A 286 20.46 8.95 10.12
C GLU A 286 20.09 10.07 11.10
N THR A 287 21.11 10.79 11.56
CA THR A 287 20.97 11.93 12.49
C THR A 287 20.59 13.21 11.75
N SER A 288 20.02 14.19 12.45
CA SER A 288 19.80 15.52 11.84
C SER A 288 21.12 16.26 11.59
N ARG A 289 21.10 17.27 10.73
CA ARG A 289 22.26 18.14 10.49
C ARG A 289 22.69 18.85 11.77
N ARG A 290 21.71 19.29 12.56
CA ARG A 290 21.96 20.03 13.81
C ARG A 290 22.64 19.18 14.87
N THR A 291 22.21 17.93 15.03
CA THR A 291 22.65 17.07 16.14
C THR A 291 23.84 16.20 15.76
N GLY A 292 23.89 15.68 14.52
CA GLY A 292 24.92 14.73 14.09
C GLY A 292 25.45 14.96 12.67
N ALA A 293 25.29 16.18 12.13
CA ALA A 293 25.77 16.55 10.79
C ALA A 293 25.26 15.65 9.65
N GLY A 294 24.07 15.07 9.79
CA GLY A 294 23.50 14.18 8.76
C GLY A 294 24.16 12.81 8.68
N ARG A 295 24.99 12.43 9.68
CA ARG A 295 25.70 11.15 9.65
C ARG A 295 24.75 9.99 9.85
N ARG A 296 25.05 8.88 9.16
CA ARG A 296 24.41 7.58 9.33
C ARG A 296 25.26 6.71 10.23
N VAL A 297 24.66 6.13 11.26
CA VAL A 297 25.33 5.30 12.25
C VAL A 297 24.68 3.92 12.26
N PRO A 298 25.43 2.83 12.03
CA PRO A 298 24.94 1.47 12.18
C PRO A 298 24.29 1.21 13.54
N LEU A 299 23.16 0.50 13.54
CA LEU A 299 22.43 0.11 14.74
C LEU A 299 22.72 -1.34 15.10
N LYS A 300 22.96 -1.60 16.39
CA LYS A 300 22.89 -2.94 16.95
C LYS A 300 21.65 -3.06 17.81
N VAL A 301 20.72 -3.91 17.39
CA VAL A 301 19.40 -4.09 18.02
C VAL A 301 19.27 -5.42 18.78
N ASP A 302 20.35 -6.20 18.87
CA ASP A 302 20.36 -7.54 19.47
C ASP A 302 19.95 -7.55 20.97
N SER A 303 20.11 -6.41 21.64
CA SER A 303 19.75 -6.25 23.06
C SER A 303 18.25 -5.95 23.27
N VAL A 304 17.50 -5.67 22.20
CA VAL A 304 16.07 -5.35 22.26
C VAL A 304 15.26 -6.61 21.90
N PRO A 305 14.24 -7.00 22.68
CA PRO A 305 13.46 -8.22 22.41
C PRO A 305 12.77 -8.25 21.04
N SER A 306 12.32 -7.08 20.59
CA SER A 306 11.68 -6.91 19.29
C SER A 306 11.88 -5.51 18.75
N VAL A 307 12.18 -5.39 17.46
CA VAL A 307 12.14 -4.11 16.75
C VAL A 307 11.31 -4.24 15.48
N ASN A 308 10.46 -3.25 15.26
CA ASN A 308 9.61 -3.14 14.08
C ASN A 308 9.92 -1.79 13.43
N PHE A 309 10.72 -1.81 12.36
CA PHE A 309 11.14 -0.61 11.67
C PHE A 309 10.75 -0.60 10.20
N PHE A 310 10.74 0.58 9.59
CA PHE A 310 10.68 0.71 8.14
C PHE A 310 11.54 1.90 7.67
N PRO A 311 12.01 1.93 6.40
CA PRO A 311 12.77 3.05 5.85
C PRO A 311 12.03 4.39 5.98
N GLY A 312 12.68 5.40 6.54
CA GLY A 312 12.10 6.73 6.69
C GLY A 312 11.41 6.98 8.04
N GLN A 313 11.21 5.94 8.85
CA GLN A 313 10.63 6.07 10.18
C GLN A 313 11.51 6.93 11.08
N ILE A 314 10.91 7.93 11.73
CA ILE A 314 11.59 8.71 12.78
C ILE A 314 11.43 7.99 14.11
N VAL A 315 12.55 7.73 14.79
CA VAL A 315 12.61 6.97 16.04
C VAL A 315 13.46 7.70 17.06
N ALA A 316 13.17 7.46 18.34
CA ALA A 316 14.04 7.81 19.45
C ALA A 316 14.58 6.53 20.09
N LEU A 317 15.90 6.41 20.12
CA LEU A 317 16.59 5.22 20.60
C LEU A 317 17.44 5.60 21.81
N ARG A 318 17.23 4.88 22.91
CA ARG A 318 18.07 4.97 24.09
C ARG A 318 19.17 3.93 23.98
N GLY A 319 20.42 4.34 24.16
CA GLY A 319 21.57 3.46 23.91
C GLY A 319 22.92 4.14 24.08
N ILE A 320 23.97 3.47 23.59
CA ILE A 320 25.37 3.86 23.78
C ILE A 320 26.19 3.61 22.50
N ASN A 321 27.11 4.52 22.17
CA ASN A 321 28.10 4.33 21.11
C ASN A 321 29.53 4.37 21.70
N PRO A 322 30.06 3.24 22.18
CA PRO A 322 31.36 3.22 22.86
C PRO A 322 32.55 3.37 21.92
N SER A 323 32.42 3.02 20.64
CA SER A 323 33.53 2.99 19.67
C SER A 323 33.50 4.11 18.63
N GLY A 324 32.39 4.81 18.48
CA GLY A 324 32.12 5.72 17.36
C GLY A 324 31.53 5.03 16.12
N GLU A 325 31.63 3.70 16.03
CA GLU A 325 31.31 2.93 14.81
C GLU A 325 29.86 2.44 14.74
N TYR A 326 29.21 2.18 15.88
CA TYR A 326 27.84 1.69 15.93
C TYR A 326 27.14 2.11 17.23
N PHE A 327 25.83 2.30 17.14
CA PHE A 327 24.98 2.61 18.29
C PHE A 327 24.29 1.34 18.79
N THR A 328 24.60 0.93 20.02
CA THR A 328 23.95 -0.23 20.67
C THR A 328 22.65 0.23 21.29
N VAL A 329 21.53 -0.23 20.73
CA VAL A 329 20.19 0.11 21.18
C VAL A 329 19.85 -0.72 22.40
N LYS A 330 19.45 -0.05 23.48
CA LYS A 330 18.94 -0.69 24.70
C LYS A 330 17.42 -0.64 24.76
N GLU A 331 16.82 0.44 24.26
CA GLU A 331 15.38 0.67 24.32
C GLU A 331 14.94 1.55 23.13
N VAL A 332 13.77 1.23 22.57
CA VAL A 332 13.08 2.07 21.58
C VAL A 332 12.00 2.83 22.32
N LEU A 333 12.08 4.16 22.35
CA LEU A 333 11.12 4.98 23.08
C LEU A 333 9.81 5.10 22.30
N PRO A 334 8.64 5.01 22.97
CA PRO A 334 7.36 5.13 22.30
C PRO A 334 7.14 6.55 21.79
N ILE A 335 6.50 6.67 20.63
CA ILE A 335 6.30 7.97 19.98
C ILE A 335 5.11 8.69 20.64
N PRO A 336 5.28 9.94 21.13
CA PRO A 336 4.17 10.70 21.67
C PRO A 336 3.10 10.92 20.59
N LEU A 337 1.86 10.49 20.87
CA LEU A 337 0.76 10.57 19.92
C LEU A 337 0.15 11.98 19.89
N LEU A 338 -0.47 12.34 18.75
CA LEU A 338 -1.34 13.52 18.71
C LEU A 338 -2.58 13.30 19.58
N PRO A 339 -3.15 14.36 20.18
CA PRO A 339 -4.40 14.26 20.90
C PRO A 339 -5.54 13.83 19.95
N PRO A 340 -6.56 13.12 20.46
CA PRO A 340 -7.75 12.77 19.68
C PRO A 340 -8.53 14.03 19.26
N ALA A 341 -9.28 13.96 18.17
CA ALA A 341 -10.16 15.03 17.77
C ALA A 341 -11.28 15.24 18.81
N ALA A 342 -11.63 16.51 19.03
CA ALA A 342 -12.60 16.91 20.03
C ALA A 342 -13.35 18.18 19.58
N SER A 343 -14.56 18.34 20.13
CA SER A 343 -15.44 19.49 19.90
C SER A 343 -16.03 19.96 21.23
N SER A 344 -16.54 21.19 21.26
CA SER A 344 -17.29 21.67 22.43
C SER A 344 -18.66 20.99 22.54
N ALA A 345 -19.18 20.85 23.77
CA ALA A 345 -20.53 20.32 24.00
C ALA A 345 -21.60 21.06 23.17
N VAL A 346 -21.52 22.39 23.11
CA VAL A 346 -22.42 23.24 22.31
C VAL A 346 -22.38 22.90 20.83
N ALA A 347 -21.20 22.59 20.26
CA ALA A 347 -21.10 22.21 18.86
C ALA A 347 -21.75 20.86 18.59
N LEU A 348 -21.60 19.90 19.51
CA LEU A 348 -22.21 18.57 19.41
C LEU A 348 -23.74 18.66 19.54
N ASP A 349 -24.25 19.42 20.49
CA ASP A 349 -25.69 19.65 20.69
C ASP A 349 -26.31 20.29 19.43
N ASN A 350 -25.69 21.33 18.87
CA ASN A 350 -26.14 21.96 17.61
C ASN A 350 -26.15 20.99 16.42
N ILE A 351 -25.20 20.06 16.36
CA ILE A 351 -25.18 19.02 15.31
C ILE A 351 -26.35 18.06 15.52
N ASN A 352 -26.55 17.59 16.75
CA ASN A 352 -27.62 16.65 17.08
C ASN A 352 -29.01 17.27 16.82
N GLU A 353 -29.25 18.51 17.27
CA GLU A 353 -30.51 19.25 17.04
C GLU A 353 -30.83 19.40 15.54
N ARG A 354 -29.80 19.63 14.71
CA ARG A 354 -30.00 19.72 13.25
C ARG A 354 -30.33 18.37 12.61
N LEU A 355 -29.87 17.27 13.21
CA LEU A 355 -30.14 15.91 12.73
C LEU A 355 -31.43 15.33 13.33
N ASP A 356 -32.06 16.03 14.27
CA ASP A 356 -33.23 15.60 15.04
C ASP A 356 -34.51 15.66 14.20
N GLY A 357 -34.73 14.58 13.43
CA GLY A 357 -36.08 14.09 13.17
C GLY A 357 -36.46 13.06 14.23
N ASP A 358 -37.74 12.64 14.30
CA ASP A 358 -38.38 11.81 15.34
C ASP A 358 -37.64 10.51 15.79
N ALA A 359 -36.51 10.13 15.16
CA ALA A 359 -35.68 8.96 15.52
C ALA A 359 -34.15 9.16 15.39
N ASN A 360 -33.65 10.38 15.08
CA ASN A 360 -32.24 10.72 14.83
C ASN A 360 -31.37 9.55 14.29
N PRO A 361 -31.67 9.04 13.07
CA PRO A 361 -31.04 7.81 12.57
C PRO A 361 -29.53 8.02 12.37
N PRO A 362 -28.70 6.96 12.44
CA PRO A 362 -27.28 7.07 12.14
C PRO A 362 -27.02 7.66 10.74
N LEU A 363 -25.89 8.34 10.55
CA LEU A 363 -25.47 8.78 9.22
C LEU A 363 -25.04 7.57 8.38
N ASN A 364 -25.52 7.46 7.14
CA ASN A 364 -25.14 6.41 6.20
C ASN A 364 -24.03 6.90 5.25
N ILE A 365 -22.80 6.44 5.47
CA ILE A 365 -21.63 6.85 4.67
C ILE A 365 -21.07 5.62 3.95
N MET A 366 -21.03 5.68 2.62
CA MET A 366 -20.40 4.64 1.79
C MET A 366 -19.03 5.10 1.31
N VAL A 367 -18.05 4.20 1.34
CA VAL A 367 -16.66 4.46 0.96
C VAL A 367 -16.17 3.39 -0.01
N ALA A 368 -15.68 3.82 -1.16
CA ALA A 368 -15.08 2.94 -2.16
C ALA A 368 -13.78 3.53 -2.73
N ALA A 369 -12.92 2.66 -3.22
CA ALA A 369 -11.68 3.03 -3.87
C ALA A 369 -11.51 2.31 -5.21
N GLY A 370 -10.91 2.99 -6.18
CA GLY A 370 -10.63 2.43 -7.48
C GLY A 370 -9.59 1.30 -7.46
N PRO A 371 -9.45 0.54 -8.54
CA PRO A 371 -10.12 0.72 -9.83
C PRO A 371 -11.64 0.44 -9.80
N TYR A 372 -12.37 1.01 -10.74
CA TYR A 372 -13.85 0.93 -10.83
C TYR A 372 -14.35 0.03 -11.97
N THR A 373 -13.44 -0.60 -12.71
CA THR A 373 -13.72 -1.54 -13.82
C THR A 373 -12.69 -2.69 -13.79
N ALA A 374 -13.02 -3.82 -14.40
CA ALA A 374 -12.11 -4.97 -14.51
C ALA A 374 -11.16 -4.80 -15.70
N ASP A 375 -10.04 -5.54 -15.75
CA ASP A 375 -8.98 -5.35 -16.75
C ASP A 375 -9.41 -5.71 -18.19
N ASP A 376 -10.53 -6.41 -18.34
CA ASP A 376 -11.02 -6.95 -19.62
C ASP A 376 -12.05 -6.06 -20.32
N ASN A 377 -12.57 -5.01 -19.66
CA ASN A 377 -13.57 -4.10 -20.23
C ASN A 377 -13.54 -2.69 -19.61
N LEU A 378 -14.32 -1.77 -20.19
CA LEU A 378 -14.49 -0.40 -19.70
C LEU A 378 -15.97 -0.08 -19.42
N ASP A 379 -16.72 -1.05 -18.89
CA ASP A 379 -18.15 -0.94 -18.64
C ASP A 379 -18.47 -0.31 -17.27
N PHE A 380 -17.50 -0.29 -16.34
CA PHE A 380 -17.64 0.31 -15.01
C PHE A 380 -18.83 -0.23 -14.20
N GLU A 381 -19.22 -1.48 -14.43
CA GLU A 381 -20.35 -2.14 -13.75
C GLU A 381 -20.27 -2.04 -12.21
N PRO A 382 -19.10 -2.21 -11.55
CA PRO A 382 -19.00 -2.04 -10.09
C PRO A 382 -19.40 -0.64 -9.59
N LEU A 383 -19.05 0.42 -10.33
CA LEU A 383 -19.42 1.79 -9.97
C LEU A 383 -20.91 2.02 -10.14
N GLN A 384 -21.51 1.47 -11.21
CA GLN A 384 -22.94 1.59 -11.46
C GLN A 384 -23.75 0.93 -10.35
N GLU A 385 -23.38 -0.30 -9.96
CA GLU A 385 -23.97 -1.02 -8.83
C GLU A 385 -23.80 -0.24 -7.51
N LEU A 386 -22.61 0.32 -7.25
CA LEU A 386 -22.36 1.09 -6.03
C LEU A 386 -23.25 2.33 -5.97
N CYS A 387 -23.41 3.05 -7.09
CA CYS A 387 -24.30 4.20 -7.19
C CYS A 387 -25.76 3.79 -7.00
N GLN A 388 -26.17 2.63 -7.51
CA GLN A 388 -27.51 2.11 -7.30
C GLN A 388 -27.75 1.79 -5.82
N LYS A 389 -26.83 1.08 -5.15
CA LYS A 389 -26.94 0.79 -3.71
C LYS A 389 -26.98 2.07 -2.87
N ALA A 390 -26.20 3.09 -3.22
CA ALA A 390 -26.24 4.39 -2.55
C ALA A 390 -27.59 5.11 -2.75
N ALA A 391 -28.20 4.97 -3.91
CA ALA A 391 -29.53 5.51 -4.19
C ALA A 391 -30.63 4.76 -3.42
N GLU A 392 -30.60 3.43 -3.43
CA GLU A 392 -31.58 2.56 -2.75
C GLU A 392 -31.53 2.72 -1.23
N SER A 393 -30.34 2.94 -0.66
CA SER A 393 -30.16 3.14 0.78
C SER A 393 -30.24 4.61 1.23
N TYR A 394 -30.55 5.54 0.31
CA TYR A 394 -30.55 6.99 0.54
C TYR A 394 -29.31 7.46 1.32
N ALA A 395 -28.11 7.06 0.85
CA ALA A 395 -26.86 7.36 1.53
C ALA A 395 -26.68 8.88 1.75
N ASP A 396 -26.24 9.26 2.95
CA ASP A 396 -25.93 10.65 3.29
C ASP A 396 -24.65 11.11 2.58
N SER A 397 -23.68 10.22 2.44
CA SER A 397 -22.46 10.49 1.69
C SER A 397 -21.90 9.28 0.96
N LEU A 398 -21.28 9.55 -0.19
CA LEU A 398 -20.46 8.62 -0.95
C LEU A 398 -19.05 9.20 -1.10
N VAL A 399 -18.06 8.51 -0.52
CA VAL A 399 -16.63 8.83 -0.66
C VAL A 399 -16.03 7.91 -1.71
N LEU A 400 -15.50 8.49 -2.78
CA LEU A 400 -14.86 7.78 -3.88
C LEU A 400 -13.38 8.18 -3.96
N MET A 401 -12.51 7.19 -3.86
CA MET A 401 -11.07 7.37 -3.97
C MET A 401 -10.58 6.83 -5.31
N GLY A 402 -9.66 7.53 -5.97
CA GLY A 402 -9.12 7.10 -7.26
C GLY A 402 -8.34 5.78 -7.18
N PRO A 403 -7.88 5.26 -8.33
CA PRO A 403 -8.02 5.85 -9.65
C PRO A 403 -9.42 5.67 -10.26
N PHE A 404 -9.93 6.69 -10.93
CA PHE A 404 -11.18 6.68 -11.69
C PHE A 404 -10.96 6.14 -13.10
N LEU A 405 -10.14 6.84 -13.89
CA LEU A 405 -9.59 6.33 -15.14
C LEU A 405 -8.13 5.95 -14.88
N ASP A 406 -7.90 4.68 -14.65
CA ASP A 406 -6.60 4.17 -14.22
C ASP A 406 -5.63 4.10 -15.41
N ILE A 407 -4.54 4.88 -15.33
CA ILE A 407 -3.48 4.88 -16.35
C ILE A 407 -2.77 3.51 -16.47
N GLU A 408 -2.90 2.66 -15.44
CA GLU A 408 -2.38 1.29 -15.45
C GLU A 408 -3.36 0.24 -15.99
N HIS A 409 -4.58 0.65 -16.36
CA HIS A 409 -5.57 -0.25 -16.96
C HIS A 409 -5.09 -0.73 -18.34
N PRO A 410 -5.11 -2.03 -18.67
CA PRO A 410 -4.53 -2.55 -19.91
C PRO A 410 -5.06 -1.85 -21.17
N LEU A 411 -6.38 -1.71 -21.28
CA LEU A 411 -7.03 -1.05 -22.43
C LEU A 411 -6.71 0.45 -22.52
N LEU A 412 -6.67 1.17 -21.38
CA LEU A 412 -6.37 2.60 -21.39
C LEU A 412 -4.88 2.86 -21.70
N ALA A 413 -4.00 1.97 -21.21
CA ALA A 413 -2.56 2.05 -21.46
C ALA A 413 -2.20 1.70 -22.91
N SER A 414 -2.86 0.71 -23.51
CA SER A 414 -2.65 0.35 -24.92
C SER A 414 -3.30 1.35 -25.89
N GLY A 415 -4.40 1.99 -25.47
CA GLY A 415 -5.25 2.77 -26.35
C GLY A 415 -6.08 1.92 -27.32
N ASP A 416 -6.09 0.59 -27.13
CA ASP A 416 -6.75 -0.38 -28.00
C ASP A 416 -8.13 -0.76 -27.43
N PHE A 417 -9.10 0.13 -27.62
CA PHE A 417 -10.50 -0.07 -27.24
C PHE A 417 -11.45 0.79 -28.08
N ASP A 418 -12.68 0.32 -28.23
CA ASP A 418 -13.73 1.07 -28.89
C ASP A 418 -14.28 2.17 -27.97
N LEU A 419 -14.55 3.34 -28.55
CA LEU A 419 -15.22 4.42 -27.83
C LEU A 419 -16.68 4.03 -27.55
N PRO A 420 -17.25 4.48 -26.40
CA PRO A 420 -18.65 4.25 -26.09
C PRO A 420 -19.55 4.88 -27.16
N ASP A 421 -20.67 4.21 -27.46
CA ASP A 421 -21.67 4.70 -28.43
C ASP A 421 -22.40 5.93 -27.88
N ILE A 422 -21.77 7.09 -28.02
CA ILE A 422 -22.29 8.40 -27.64
C ILE A 422 -22.77 9.10 -28.91
N LYS A 423 -24.07 9.33 -28.99
CA LYS A 423 -24.69 10.02 -30.15
C LYS A 423 -24.01 11.35 -30.43
N GLY A 424 -23.49 11.50 -31.66
CA GLY A 424 -22.85 12.72 -32.13
C GLY A 424 -21.40 12.91 -31.68
N LEU A 425 -20.78 11.89 -31.06
CA LEU A 425 -19.36 11.89 -30.79
C LEU A 425 -18.58 11.67 -32.10
N ASP A 426 -17.66 12.57 -32.39
CA ASP A 426 -16.68 12.40 -33.45
C ASP A 426 -15.47 11.63 -32.91
N PRO A 427 -15.16 10.42 -33.43
CA PRO A 427 -14.03 9.61 -32.97
C PRO A 427 -12.69 10.35 -33.00
N ASP A 428 -12.49 11.25 -33.98
CA ASP A 428 -11.22 11.96 -34.18
C ASP A 428 -10.96 13.03 -33.10
N THR A 429 -11.99 13.41 -32.33
CA THR A 429 -11.90 14.44 -31.27
C THR A 429 -12.12 13.89 -29.87
N ALA A 430 -12.25 12.56 -29.75
CA ALA A 430 -12.51 11.93 -28.47
C ALA A 430 -11.35 12.10 -27.49
N THR A 431 -11.68 12.37 -26.22
CA THR A 431 -10.70 12.55 -25.14
C THR A 431 -11.05 11.69 -23.94
N LEU A 432 -10.07 11.43 -23.07
CA LEU A 432 -10.31 10.77 -21.79
C LEU A 432 -11.34 11.52 -20.92
N SER A 433 -11.52 12.82 -21.11
CA SER A 433 -12.55 13.60 -20.41
C SER A 433 -13.96 13.17 -20.83
N ILE A 434 -14.15 12.77 -22.08
CA ILE A 434 -15.42 12.23 -22.59
C ILE A 434 -15.67 10.84 -21.99
N MET A 435 -14.65 9.98 -21.96
CA MET A 435 -14.71 8.69 -21.27
C MET A 435 -15.10 8.86 -19.80
N PHE A 436 -14.46 9.78 -19.08
CA PHE A 436 -14.79 10.05 -17.68
C PHE A 436 -16.22 10.52 -17.51
N ARG A 437 -16.72 11.42 -18.38
CA ARG A 437 -18.11 11.86 -18.32
C ARG A 437 -19.07 10.68 -18.46
N HIS A 438 -18.80 9.79 -19.41
CA HIS A 438 -19.63 8.61 -19.66
C HIS A 438 -19.58 7.60 -18.50
N CYS A 439 -18.37 7.19 -18.11
CA CYS A 439 -18.15 6.11 -17.15
C CYS A 439 -18.38 6.54 -15.69
N ILE A 440 -18.07 7.80 -15.34
CA ILE A 440 -18.09 8.29 -13.96
C ILE A 440 -19.23 9.29 -13.74
N SER A 441 -19.29 10.35 -14.56
CA SER A 441 -20.22 11.46 -14.29
C SER A 441 -21.68 11.10 -14.54
N VAL A 442 -22.00 10.25 -15.52
CA VAL A 442 -23.38 9.81 -15.78
C VAL A 442 -23.95 8.99 -14.61
N PRO A 443 -23.27 7.93 -14.10
CA PRO A 443 -23.74 7.23 -12.89
C PRO A 443 -23.91 8.16 -11.68
N LEU A 444 -22.96 9.06 -11.44
CA LEU A 444 -23.03 10.04 -10.34
C LEU A 444 -24.19 11.03 -10.51
N ALA A 445 -24.50 11.45 -11.74
CA ALA A 445 -25.64 12.32 -12.02
C ALA A 445 -26.97 11.61 -11.77
N ARG A 446 -27.07 10.31 -12.11
CA ARG A 446 -28.26 9.49 -11.78
C ARG A 446 -28.45 9.37 -10.27
N LEU A 447 -27.37 9.08 -9.53
CA LEU A 447 -27.38 9.05 -8.06
C LEU A 447 -27.81 10.40 -7.47
N ALA A 448 -27.23 11.50 -7.93
CA ALA A 448 -27.57 12.85 -7.48
C ALA A 448 -29.00 13.28 -7.81
N ALA A 449 -29.61 12.71 -8.86
CA ALA A 449 -31.02 12.90 -9.18
C ALA A 449 -31.93 12.09 -8.26
N ALA A 450 -31.56 10.85 -7.93
CA ALA A 450 -32.30 9.99 -7.01
C ALA A 450 -32.22 10.46 -5.54
N VAL A 451 -31.07 11.00 -5.14
CA VAL A 451 -30.80 11.48 -3.77
C VAL A 451 -30.25 12.92 -3.84
N PRO A 452 -31.10 13.94 -3.98
CA PRO A 452 -30.64 15.32 -4.15
C PRO A 452 -29.79 15.87 -2.99
N SER A 453 -29.97 15.32 -1.79
CA SER A 453 -29.29 15.69 -0.54
C SER A 453 -27.95 14.98 -0.31
N ILE A 454 -27.56 14.01 -1.15
CA ILE A 454 -26.30 13.27 -0.99
C ILE A 454 -25.08 14.20 -1.09
N THR A 455 -24.08 13.91 -0.29
CA THR A 455 -22.75 14.53 -0.38
C THR A 455 -21.75 13.57 -1.01
N ILE A 456 -21.21 13.89 -2.18
CA ILE A 456 -20.23 13.03 -2.86
C ILE A 456 -18.84 13.66 -2.76
N VAL A 457 -17.87 12.93 -2.21
CA VAL A 457 -16.47 13.36 -2.10
C VAL A 457 -15.59 12.52 -3.02
N MET A 458 -14.78 13.17 -3.86
CA MET A 458 -13.84 12.50 -4.76
C MET A 458 -12.40 12.84 -4.40
N VAL A 459 -11.61 11.83 -4.04
CA VAL A 459 -10.17 11.93 -3.76
C VAL A 459 -9.39 11.41 -4.97
N PRO A 460 -8.51 12.20 -5.60
CA PRO A 460 -7.76 11.76 -6.78
C PRO A 460 -6.69 10.73 -6.42
N SER A 461 -6.13 10.09 -7.44
CA SER A 461 -4.94 9.24 -7.37
C SER A 461 -3.89 9.71 -8.36
N VAL A 462 -2.61 9.47 -8.08
CA VAL A 462 -1.52 9.68 -9.05
C VAL A 462 -1.65 8.78 -10.28
N ARG A 463 -2.50 7.75 -10.20
CA ARG A 463 -2.89 6.86 -11.30
C ARG A 463 -4.04 7.38 -12.15
N ASP A 464 -4.68 8.51 -11.79
CA ASP A 464 -5.73 9.11 -12.61
C ASP A 464 -5.17 9.68 -13.92
N ALA A 465 -5.53 9.09 -15.05
CA ALA A 465 -5.06 9.47 -16.38
C ALA A 465 -5.41 10.93 -16.78
N LEU A 466 -6.43 11.50 -16.14
CA LEU A 466 -6.85 12.89 -16.37
C LEU A 466 -6.09 13.92 -15.51
N SER A 467 -5.37 13.46 -14.49
CA SER A 467 -4.64 14.35 -13.61
C SER A 467 -3.43 14.93 -14.33
N ARG A 468 -3.30 16.25 -14.31
CA ARG A 468 -2.09 16.94 -14.75
C ARG A 468 -1.05 17.07 -13.64
N HIS A 469 -1.46 16.80 -12.40
CA HIS A 469 -0.59 16.78 -11.24
C HIS A 469 -0.19 15.33 -10.96
N VAL A 470 0.98 14.94 -11.46
CA VAL A 470 1.45 13.53 -11.50
C VAL A 470 2.31 13.13 -10.30
N SER A 471 2.27 13.90 -9.21
CA SER A 471 3.02 13.62 -7.98
C SER A 471 2.11 13.66 -6.76
N TRP A 472 2.51 12.96 -5.72
CA TRP A 472 1.92 13.02 -4.40
C TRP A 472 2.78 13.94 -3.52
N PRO A 473 2.21 14.87 -2.71
CA PRO A 473 0.79 15.18 -2.55
C PRO A 473 0.13 15.86 -3.77
N GLN A 474 -1.11 15.50 -4.08
CA GLN A 474 -1.76 15.79 -5.37
C GLN A 474 -2.92 16.80 -5.24
N GLU A 475 -3.01 17.74 -6.17
CA GLU A 475 -4.13 18.68 -6.34
C GLU A 475 -5.42 17.97 -6.79
N GLN A 476 -6.55 18.68 -6.61
CA GLN A 476 -7.87 18.31 -7.15
C GLN A 476 -7.84 18.12 -8.68
N LEU A 477 -8.62 17.15 -9.17
CA LEU A 477 -8.88 17.00 -10.60
C LEU A 477 -9.58 18.24 -11.20
N PRO A 478 -9.36 18.56 -12.49
CA PRO A 478 -9.91 19.76 -13.13
C PRO A 478 -11.42 19.66 -13.34
N LYS A 479 -12.21 20.12 -12.36
CA LYS A 479 -13.69 19.97 -12.32
C LYS A 479 -14.43 20.45 -13.57
N LYS A 480 -13.95 21.51 -14.25
CA LYS A 480 -14.65 22.13 -15.40
C LYS A 480 -14.90 21.15 -16.54
N ASP A 481 -13.98 20.23 -16.77
CA ASP A 481 -14.04 19.34 -17.94
C ASP A 481 -14.73 18.01 -17.63
N LEU A 482 -15.07 17.74 -16.36
CA LEU A 482 -15.54 16.43 -15.92
C LEU A 482 -17.06 16.28 -15.95
N GLY A 483 -17.84 17.35 -16.08
CA GLY A 483 -19.31 17.27 -16.15
C GLY A 483 -19.98 16.69 -14.90
N LEU A 484 -19.36 16.88 -13.73
CA LEU A 484 -19.82 16.33 -12.45
C LEU A 484 -21.03 17.12 -11.89
N PRO A 485 -21.97 16.46 -11.19
CA PRO A 485 -23.10 17.13 -10.56
C PRO A 485 -22.68 18.04 -9.40
N LYS A 486 -23.56 18.96 -8.98
CA LYS A 486 -23.27 19.96 -7.93
C LYS A 486 -22.95 19.34 -6.56
N GLN A 487 -23.48 18.15 -6.28
CA GLN A 487 -23.26 17.36 -5.07
C GLN A 487 -21.82 16.84 -4.94
N VAL A 488 -21.06 16.83 -6.04
CA VAL A 488 -19.68 16.34 -6.05
C VAL A 488 -18.70 17.43 -5.66
N ARG A 489 -17.92 17.15 -4.63
CA ARG A 489 -16.75 17.91 -4.19
C ARG A 489 -15.48 17.10 -4.43
N ILE A 490 -14.63 17.59 -5.33
CA ILE A 490 -13.29 17.05 -5.52
C ILE A 490 -12.38 17.67 -4.45
N VAL A 491 -11.48 16.88 -3.88
CA VAL A 491 -10.53 17.30 -2.85
C VAL A 491 -9.10 16.89 -3.25
N SER A 492 -8.10 17.25 -2.45
CA SER A 492 -6.70 16.86 -2.67
C SER A 492 -6.45 15.40 -2.26
N ASN A 493 -5.26 14.89 -2.57
CA ASN A 493 -4.75 13.62 -2.05
C ASN A 493 -3.36 13.81 -1.42
N PRO A 494 -3.19 13.64 -0.10
CA PRO A 494 -4.20 13.26 0.86
C PRO A 494 -5.08 14.46 1.25
N VAL A 495 -6.06 14.23 2.13
CA VAL A 495 -6.90 15.29 2.69
C VAL A 495 -7.41 14.90 4.08
N THR A 496 -7.65 15.90 4.92
CA THR A 496 -8.45 15.76 6.15
C THR A 496 -9.71 16.61 6.02
N LEU A 497 -10.89 15.99 6.14
CA LEU A 497 -12.20 16.65 6.09
C LEU A 497 -12.99 16.35 7.37
N SER A 498 -13.81 17.29 7.81
CA SER A 498 -14.81 17.05 8.84
C SER A 498 -16.17 16.80 8.22
N PHE A 499 -16.79 15.67 8.55
CA PHE A 499 -18.21 15.42 8.31
C PHE A 499 -18.94 15.69 9.62
N ASN A 500 -19.51 16.89 9.73
CA ASN A 500 -19.97 17.44 11.01
C ASN A 500 -18.80 17.50 12.01
N GLU A 501 -18.87 16.79 13.14
CA GLU A 501 -17.81 16.64 14.13
C GLU A 501 -16.73 15.63 13.72
N CYS A 502 -17.04 14.69 12.81
CA CYS A 502 -16.19 13.54 12.52
C CYS A 502 -14.98 13.95 11.66
N VAL A 503 -13.77 13.88 12.20
CA VAL A 503 -12.53 14.20 11.46
C VAL A 503 -12.04 12.98 10.69
N ILE A 504 -12.11 13.03 9.36
CA ILE A 504 -11.77 11.92 8.45
C ILE A 504 -10.50 12.26 7.67
N GLY A 505 -9.45 11.49 7.87
CA GLY A 505 -8.23 11.50 7.06
C GLY A 505 -8.33 10.51 5.91
N MET A 506 -7.97 10.93 4.70
CA MET A 506 -8.08 10.11 3.49
C MET A 506 -6.83 10.22 2.63
N CYS A 507 -6.28 9.08 2.20
CA CYS A 507 -5.17 9.00 1.25
C CYS A 507 -5.44 7.85 0.27
N SER A 508 -5.45 8.12 -1.03
CA SER A 508 -5.77 7.10 -2.06
C SER A 508 -4.57 6.24 -2.46
N HIS A 509 -3.37 6.59 -1.98
CA HIS A 509 -2.17 5.82 -2.25
C HIS A 509 -2.06 4.61 -1.31
N ASP A 510 -1.65 3.46 -1.85
CA ASP A 510 -1.56 2.19 -1.11
C ASP A 510 -0.29 2.11 -0.24
N VAL A 511 -0.22 3.01 0.74
CA VAL A 511 0.89 3.09 1.71
C VAL A 511 1.03 1.81 2.54
N LEU A 512 -0.08 1.12 2.84
CA LEU A 512 -0.04 -0.06 3.69
C LEU A 512 0.64 -1.23 3.00
N SER A 513 0.40 -1.44 1.70
CA SER A 513 1.08 -2.49 0.94
C SER A 513 2.59 -2.22 0.83
N GLU A 514 2.99 -0.95 0.72
CA GLU A 514 4.38 -0.54 0.68
C GLU A 514 5.07 -0.73 2.04
N LEU A 515 4.45 -0.28 3.12
CA LEU A 515 4.96 -0.51 4.48
C LEU A 515 5.11 -2.00 4.77
N ARG A 516 4.16 -2.85 4.35
CA ARG A 516 4.28 -4.31 4.48
C ARG A 516 5.52 -4.85 3.75
N ARG A 517 5.82 -4.31 2.57
CA ARG A 517 6.95 -4.77 1.75
C ARG A 517 8.27 -4.33 2.33
N GLU A 518 8.33 -3.12 2.89
CA GLU A 518 9.57 -2.49 3.34
C GLU A 518 9.82 -2.63 4.85
N GLU A 519 8.85 -3.09 5.65
CA GLU A 519 9.07 -3.30 7.09
C GLU A 519 10.13 -4.37 7.37
N VAL A 520 10.85 -4.12 8.46
CA VAL A 520 11.92 -4.93 9.01
C VAL A 520 11.54 -5.30 10.43
N LEU A 521 11.45 -6.60 10.66
CA LEU A 521 11.11 -7.17 11.95
C LEU A 521 12.34 -7.91 12.46
N SER A 522 12.70 -7.67 13.72
CA SER A 522 13.59 -8.52 14.48
C SER A 522 12.87 -8.91 15.75
N GLY A 523 12.91 -10.20 16.11
CA GLY A 523 12.08 -10.74 17.19
C GLY A 523 10.59 -10.78 16.82
N ARG A 524 9.75 -11.06 17.82
CA ARG A 524 8.29 -11.12 17.65
C ARG A 524 7.69 -9.73 17.86
N PRO A 525 7.00 -9.14 16.86
CA PRO A 525 6.36 -7.83 17.01
C PRO A 525 5.38 -7.80 18.19
N THR A 526 5.42 -6.71 18.97
CA THR A 526 4.44 -6.44 20.04
C THR A 526 3.02 -6.42 19.49
N GLU A 527 2.82 -5.76 18.35
CA GLU A 527 1.57 -5.83 17.59
C GLU A 527 1.52 -7.14 16.81
N GLY A 528 0.80 -8.13 17.36
CA GLY A 528 0.70 -9.47 16.76
C GLY A 528 0.05 -9.48 15.36
N ASN A 529 -0.82 -8.53 15.04
CA ASN A 529 -1.51 -8.46 13.74
C ASN A 529 -0.92 -7.35 12.84
N LEU A 530 -0.45 -7.74 11.66
CA LEU A 530 0.01 -6.85 10.59
C LEU A 530 -1.00 -5.73 10.27
N LEU A 531 -2.28 -6.06 10.21
CA LEU A 531 -3.34 -5.10 9.83
C LEU A 531 -3.60 -4.03 10.92
N THR A 532 -3.11 -4.27 12.14
CA THR A 532 -3.09 -3.28 13.23
C THR A 532 -1.75 -2.52 13.26
N ARG A 533 -0.65 -3.23 12.99
CA ARG A 533 0.71 -2.65 13.02
C ARG A 533 0.95 -1.62 11.92
N LEU A 534 0.56 -1.90 10.67
CA LEU A 534 0.85 -0.99 9.56
C LEU A 534 0.15 0.38 9.71
N PRO A 535 -1.15 0.45 10.09
CA PRO A 535 -1.77 1.75 10.34
C PRO A 535 -1.21 2.46 11.56
N LYS A 536 -0.73 1.72 12.58
CA LYS A 536 -0.09 2.30 13.76
C LYS A 536 1.12 3.15 13.37
N TYR A 537 1.94 2.69 12.43
CA TYR A 537 3.04 3.49 11.89
C TYR A 537 2.58 4.84 11.33
N LEU A 538 1.43 4.89 10.64
CA LEU A 538 0.90 6.15 10.13
C LEU A 538 0.52 7.10 11.27
N VAL A 539 -0.21 6.57 12.27
CA VAL A 539 -0.65 7.31 13.47
C VAL A 539 0.54 7.88 14.25
N GLU A 540 1.52 7.04 14.56
CA GLU A 540 2.73 7.42 15.31
C GLU A 540 3.58 8.43 14.52
N GLN A 541 3.73 8.24 13.22
CA GLN A 541 4.52 9.13 12.36
C GLN A 541 3.75 10.38 11.94
N ARG A 542 2.51 10.55 12.39
CA ARG A 542 1.66 11.73 12.13
C ARG A 542 1.55 12.08 10.64
N HIS A 543 1.55 11.09 9.75
CA HIS A 543 1.72 11.31 8.32
C HIS A 543 1.04 10.23 7.47
N PHE A 544 0.43 10.63 6.35
CA PHE A 544 -0.27 9.71 5.43
C PHE A 544 0.66 8.77 4.65
N PHE A 545 1.90 9.18 4.37
CA PHE A 545 2.94 8.39 3.68
C PHE A 545 4.35 8.56 4.30
N PRO A 546 4.67 7.95 5.46
CA PRO A 546 5.95 8.18 6.15
C PRO A 546 7.14 7.39 5.55
N LEU A 547 6.89 6.46 4.63
CA LEU A 547 7.91 5.61 4.02
C LEU A 547 8.87 6.44 3.14
N PHE A 548 10.17 6.33 3.40
CA PHE A 548 11.17 7.01 2.59
C PHE A 548 12.50 6.24 2.52
N PRO A 549 13.04 5.98 1.31
CA PRO A 549 12.41 6.18 0.00
C PRO A 549 11.15 5.33 -0.19
N PRO A 550 10.22 5.72 -1.08
CA PRO A 550 9.09 4.86 -1.47
C PRO A 550 9.56 3.53 -2.05
N THR A 551 8.68 2.52 -2.03
CA THR A 551 8.95 1.20 -2.61
C THR A 551 9.32 1.34 -4.08
N ALA A 552 10.39 0.68 -4.52
CA ALA A 552 10.80 0.70 -5.91
C ALA A 552 9.68 0.18 -6.84
N ARG A 553 9.47 0.85 -7.97
CA ARG A 553 8.39 0.52 -8.94
C ARG A 553 8.43 -0.93 -9.42
N SER A 554 9.62 -1.53 -9.50
CA SER A 554 9.83 -2.94 -9.86
C SER A 554 9.31 -3.93 -8.84
N ASN A 555 9.18 -3.50 -7.58
CA ASN A 555 8.77 -4.34 -6.44
C ASN A 555 7.28 -4.19 -6.12
N LEU A 556 6.59 -3.27 -6.80
CA LEU A 556 5.15 -3.10 -6.74
C LEU A 556 4.44 -4.11 -7.65
N PRO A 557 3.14 -4.39 -7.40
CA PRO A 557 2.34 -5.23 -8.30
C PRO A 557 2.40 -4.70 -9.73
N LYS A 558 2.85 -5.55 -10.68
CA LYS A 558 2.95 -5.16 -12.10
C LYS A 558 1.57 -4.83 -12.65
N PRO A 559 1.37 -3.74 -13.42
CA PRO A 559 0.14 -3.45 -14.17
C PRO A 559 -0.32 -4.63 -15.04
N GLY A 560 -1.57 -4.59 -15.51
CA GLY A 560 -2.10 -5.64 -16.36
C GLY A 560 -1.50 -5.64 -17.79
N SER A 561 -0.89 -4.52 -18.22
CA SER A 561 -0.18 -4.40 -19.49
C SER A 561 1.21 -5.06 -19.44
N GLU A 562 1.52 -5.87 -20.45
CA GLU A 562 2.80 -6.56 -20.53
C GLU A 562 3.99 -5.59 -20.55
N GLY A 563 5.05 -5.93 -19.83
CA GLY A 563 6.29 -5.13 -19.75
C GLY A 563 6.17 -3.78 -19.03
N SER A 564 4.99 -3.40 -18.53
CA SER A 564 4.79 -2.11 -17.87
C SER A 564 5.26 -2.12 -16.41
N LEU A 565 5.80 -0.98 -15.96
CA LEU A 565 6.13 -0.73 -14.55
C LEU A 565 4.99 0.00 -13.86
N ALA A 566 4.67 -0.37 -12.62
CA ALA A 566 3.72 0.36 -11.79
C ALA A 566 4.11 1.84 -11.68
N THR A 567 3.15 2.73 -11.53
CA THR A 567 3.35 4.19 -11.39
C THR A 567 4.21 4.51 -10.16
N GLY A 568 3.94 3.84 -9.04
CA GLY A 568 4.58 4.08 -7.75
C GLY A 568 3.99 5.27 -7.00
N ALA A 569 4.59 5.61 -5.85
CA ALA A 569 4.11 6.66 -4.96
C ALA A 569 4.25 8.09 -5.53
N MET A 570 5.19 8.30 -6.45
CA MET A 570 5.44 9.59 -7.11
C MET A 570 5.62 10.74 -6.11
N VAL A 571 6.32 10.50 -5.01
CA VAL A 571 6.47 11.45 -3.90
C VAL A 571 7.29 12.68 -4.30
N ASP A 572 6.72 13.86 -4.08
CA ASP A 572 7.37 15.17 -4.24
C ASP A 572 7.88 15.68 -2.89
N LEU A 573 9.17 15.45 -2.62
CA LEU A 573 9.76 15.64 -1.29
C LEU A 573 9.63 17.07 -0.73
N PRO A 574 9.81 18.15 -1.51
CA PRO A 574 9.61 19.52 -1.02
C PRO A 574 8.20 19.78 -0.46
N TYR A 575 7.20 18.97 -0.84
CA TYR A 575 5.81 19.13 -0.45
C TYR A 575 5.31 18.04 0.50
N MET A 576 6.18 17.16 0.99
CA MET A 576 5.84 16.09 1.94
C MET A 576 5.07 16.59 3.17
N LYS A 577 5.36 17.80 3.67
CA LYS A 577 4.64 18.41 4.81
C LYS A 577 3.13 18.56 4.58
N LEU A 578 2.63 18.54 3.34
CA LEU A 578 1.20 18.54 3.04
C LEU A 578 0.52 17.20 3.40
N GLY A 579 1.29 16.14 3.65
CA GLY A 579 0.83 14.85 4.14
C GLY A 579 0.82 14.70 5.66
N GLU A 580 1.17 15.74 6.42
CA GLU A 580 1.28 15.70 7.89
C GLU A 580 -0.03 16.07 8.60
N TRP A 581 -0.25 15.45 9.76
CA TRP A 581 -1.25 15.89 10.74
C TRP A 581 -0.59 16.75 11.80
N TRP A 582 -1.15 17.95 12.01
CA TRP A 582 -0.52 18.96 12.86
C TRP A 582 -1.08 18.99 14.27
N ASN A 583 -2.41 18.95 14.40
CA ASN A 583 -3.06 19.30 15.67
C ASN A 583 -3.68 18.09 16.38
N VAL A 584 -4.31 17.20 15.61
CA VAL A 584 -5.07 16.06 16.13
C VAL A 584 -4.87 14.86 15.23
N ARG A 585 -4.94 13.66 15.81
CA ARG A 585 -5.13 12.44 15.01
C ARG A 585 -6.57 12.42 14.45
N PRO A 586 -6.78 11.93 13.22
CA PRO A 586 -8.12 11.82 12.68
C PRO A 586 -8.95 10.83 13.51
N ASP A 587 -10.27 11.02 13.57
CA ASP A 587 -11.19 10.04 14.14
C ASP A 587 -11.25 8.77 13.27
N ILE A 588 -11.25 8.98 11.94
CA ILE A 588 -11.34 7.93 10.94
C ILE A 588 -10.19 8.09 9.94
N LEU A 589 -9.47 7.02 9.65
CA LEU A 589 -8.41 6.99 8.65
C LEU A 589 -8.81 6.02 7.52
N ILE A 590 -9.04 6.55 6.32
CA ILE A 590 -9.37 5.77 5.13
C ILE A 590 -8.13 5.67 4.26
N VAL A 591 -7.59 4.45 4.16
CA VAL A 591 -6.37 4.12 3.42
C VAL A 591 -6.60 2.84 2.61
N PRO A 592 -7.10 2.97 1.37
CA PRO A 592 -7.33 1.82 0.51
C PRO A 592 -6.03 1.07 0.22
N SER A 593 -6.13 -0.26 0.17
CA SER A 593 -5.00 -1.14 -0.06
C SER A 593 -5.40 -2.43 -0.77
N MET A 594 -4.45 -2.98 -1.52
CA MET A 594 -4.52 -4.33 -2.09
C MET A 594 -4.42 -5.44 -1.01
N LEU A 595 -4.10 -5.08 0.24
CA LEU A 595 -4.25 -5.98 1.38
C LEU A 595 -5.72 -6.41 1.52
N PRO A 596 -6.00 -7.55 2.19
CA PRO A 596 -7.37 -7.93 2.52
C PRO A 596 -8.12 -6.73 3.12
N PRO A 597 -9.34 -6.42 2.66
CA PRO A 597 -10.15 -5.35 3.23
C PRO A 597 -10.28 -5.55 4.75
N PHE A 598 -10.20 -4.48 5.53
CA PHE A 598 -10.28 -4.59 6.98
C PHE A 598 -10.79 -3.31 7.65
N VAL A 599 -11.28 -3.48 8.87
CA VAL A 599 -11.55 -2.37 9.78
C VAL A 599 -10.93 -2.66 11.16
N LYS A 600 -10.17 -1.69 11.68
CA LYS A 600 -9.46 -1.81 12.97
C LYS A 600 -9.50 -0.50 13.73
N VAL A 601 -9.48 -0.59 15.06
CA VAL A 601 -9.25 0.56 15.93
C VAL A 601 -7.78 0.54 16.35
N VAL A 602 -7.05 1.60 16.03
CA VAL A 602 -5.62 1.73 16.32
C VAL A 602 -5.41 3.06 17.01
N ASP A 603 -4.95 3.04 18.27
CA ASP A 603 -4.71 4.26 19.06
C ASP A 603 -5.87 5.26 19.00
N SER A 604 -7.09 4.76 19.23
CA SER A 604 -8.36 5.53 19.15
C SER A 604 -8.76 6.05 17.76
N VAL A 605 -8.09 5.61 16.69
CA VAL A 605 -8.42 5.92 15.30
C VAL A 605 -9.13 4.74 14.66
N LEU A 606 -10.28 4.98 14.04
CA LEU A 606 -10.99 3.98 13.23
C LEU A 606 -10.36 3.90 11.84
N VAL A 607 -9.56 2.87 11.59
CA VAL A 607 -8.87 2.65 10.32
C VAL A 607 -9.71 1.76 9.41
N ILE A 608 -9.93 2.22 8.18
CA ILE A 608 -10.75 1.53 7.17
C ILE A 608 -9.92 1.33 5.90
N ASN A 609 -9.68 0.06 5.55
CA ASN A 609 -9.31 -0.34 4.19
C ASN A 609 -10.56 -0.95 3.51
N PRO A 610 -11.26 -0.20 2.63
CA PRO A 610 -12.43 -0.73 1.93
C PRO A 610 -12.09 -1.82 0.90
N GLY A 611 -10.80 -2.00 0.59
CA GLY A 611 -10.36 -2.71 -0.62
C GLY A 611 -10.58 -1.89 -1.88
N THR A 612 -10.28 -2.49 -3.03
CA THR A 612 -10.63 -1.92 -4.34
C THR A 612 -12.04 -2.37 -4.72
N LEU A 613 -12.81 -1.51 -5.39
CA LEU A 613 -14.17 -1.81 -5.83
C LEU A 613 -14.17 -2.85 -6.96
N SER A 614 -13.20 -2.76 -7.85
CA SER A 614 -12.91 -3.77 -8.86
C SER A 614 -11.55 -4.41 -8.60
N LYS A 615 -11.45 -5.73 -8.80
CA LYS A 615 -10.19 -6.44 -8.95
C LYS A 615 -10.03 -6.78 -10.43
N ARG A 616 -8.79 -7.02 -10.85
CA ARG A 616 -8.44 -7.27 -12.27
C ARG A 616 -9.37 -8.20 -13.02
N ARG A 617 -9.83 -9.28 -12.39
CA ARG A 617 -10.71 -10.31 -12.99
C ARG A 617 -11.88 -10.71 -12.08
N ALA A 618 -12.24 -9.87 -11.11
CA ALA A 618 -13.28 -10.18 -10.15
C ALA A 618 -13.86 -8.91 -9.51
N ALA A 619 -15.05 -9.03 -8.94
CA ALA A 619 -15.60 -7.98 -8.10
C ALA A 619 -14.80 -7.79 -6.81
N GLY A 620 -14.76 -6.55 -6.35
CA GLY A 620 -14.06 -6.13 -5.15
C GLY A 620 -15.01 -5.90 -3.96
N SER A 621 -14.76 -4.83 -3.21
CA SER A 621 -15.51 -4.48 -2.01
C SER A 621 -15.60 -2.97 -1.80
N TYR A 622 -16.51 -2.59 -0.91
CA TYR A 622 -16.66 -1.22 -0.41
C TYR A 622 -16.98 -1.27 1.09
N ALA A 623 -16.80 -0.15 1.80
CA ALA A 623 -17.21 -0.03 3.19
C ALA A 623 -18.51 0.77 3.30
N GLN A 624 -19.40 0.33 4.19
CA GLN A 624 -20.59 1.08 4.61
C GLN A 624 -20.47 1.37 6.10
N MET A 625 -20.59 2.63 6.48
CA MET A 625 -20.41 3.12 7.83
C MET A 625 -21.68 3.79 8.32
N ALA A 626 -22.11 3.37 9.52
CA ALA A 626 -23.20 3.99 10.27
C ALA A 626 -22.60 4.80 11.42
N VAL A 627 -22.73 6.12 11.40
CA VAL A 627 -22.24 6.99 12.49
C VAL A 627 -23.41 7.41 13.37
N HIS A 628 -23.47 6.88 14.59
CA HIS A 628 -24.49 7.23 15.59
C HIS A 628 -24.19 8.60 16.21
N PRO A 629 -25.20 9.36 16.66
CA PRO A 629 -24.99 10.70 17.24
C PRO A 629 -24.09 10.68 18.49
N ARG A 630 -23.33 11.77 18.71
CA ARG A 630 -22.55 11.95 19.95
C ARG A 630 -23.44 12.61 20.99
N LEU A 631 -24.04 11.80 21.85
CA LEU A 631 -24.82 12.28 22.99
C LEU A 631 -23.88 12.77 24.10
N VAL A 632 -24.08 13.99 24.60
CA VAL A 632 -23.28 14.58 25.69
C VAL A 632 -23.93 14.21 27.03
N ALA A 633 -23.20 13.52 27.89
CA ALA A 633 -23.66 13.21 29.25
C ALA A 633 -23.53 14.42 30.18
N GLU A 634 -24.34 14.49 31.24
CA GLU A 634 -24.36 15.64 32.15
C GLU A 634 -23.02 15.90 32.85
N ASP A 635 -22.27 14.84 33.19
CA ASP A 635 -20.93 14.90 33.77
C ASP A 635 -19.85 15.34 32.75
N GLU A 636 -20.10 15.14 31.46
CA GLU A 636 -19.23 15.60 30.38
C GLU A 636 -19.43 17.10 30.07
N ARG A 637 -20.56 17.71 30.44
CA ARG A 637 -20.89 19.10 30.09
C ARG A 637 -19.93 20.13 30.69
N GLU A 638 -19.28 19.82 31.81
CA GLU A 638 -18.30 20.71 32.45
C GLU A 638 -16.95 20.75 31.70
N GLN A 639 -16.71 19.81 30.78
CA GLN A 639 -15.46 19.73 30.01
C GLN A 639 -15.47 20.71 28.84
N LYS A 640 -14.35 21.43 28.64
CA LYS A 640 -14.20 22.39 27.54
C LYS A 640 -14.21 21.75 26.15
N GLN A 641 -13.71 20.52 26.05
CA GLN A 641 -13.55 19.77 24.82
C GLN A 641 -13.91 18.31 25.09
N LEU A 642 -14.76 17.76 24.24
CA LEU A 642 -15.22 16.38 24.33
C LEU A 642 -14.70 15.60 23.15
N GLY A 643 -13.99 14.51 23.45
CA GLY A 643 -13.58 13.56 22.43
C GLY A 643 -14.79 13.00 21.69
N HIS A 644 -14.67 12.88 20.37
CA HIS A 644 -15.79 12.47 19.53
C HIS A 644 -16.15 10.98 19.70
N LYS A 645 -15.22 10.15 20.20
CA LYS A 645 -15.39 8.71 20.48
C LYS A 645 -15.95 7.93 19.27
N LEU A 646 -15.54 8.29 18.05
CA LEU A 646 -16.10 7.73 16.81
C LEU A 646 -16.02 6.21 16.73
N TYR A 647 -14.90 5.63 17.18
CA TYR A 647 -14.69 4.19 17.17
C TYR A 647 -15.63 3.41 18.10
N GLU A 648 -16.30 4.07 19.04
CA GLU A 648 -17.28 3.45 19.95
C GLU A 648 -18.71 3.55 19.39
N ARG A 649 -18.98 4.55 18.55
CA ARG A 649 -20.33 4.87 18.04
C ARG A 649 -20.48 4.73 16.52
N SER A 650 -19.50 4.13 15.86
CA SER A 650 -19.57 3.84 14.42
C SER A 650 -19.58 2.36 14.17
N ARG A 651 -20.58 1.88 13.43
CA ARG A 651 -20.54 0.55 12.81
C ARG A 651 -19.95 0.65 11.42
N VAL A 652 -19.08 -0.28 11.07
CA VAL A 652 -18.50 -0.36 9.73
C VAL A 652 -18.63 -1.79 9.22
N ASP A 653 -19.30 -1.94 8.10
CA ASP A 653 -19.45 -3.20 7.39
C ASP A 653 -18.69 -3.11 6.07
N ILE A 654 -17.80 -4.07 5.80
CA ILE A 654 -17.12 -4.20 4.50
C ILE A 654 -17.90 -5.20 3.67
N ASN A 655 -18.47 -4.74 2.56
CA ASN A 655 -19.38 -5.52 1.73
C ASN A 655 -18.75 -5.80 0.36
N ARG A 656 -19.00 -6.99 -0.19
CA ARG A 656 -18.70 -7.30 -1.59
C ARG A 656 -19.63 -6.49 -2.50
N ILE A 657 -19.07 -5.88 -3.54
CA ILE A 657 -19.88 -5.17 -4.54
C ILE A 657 -20.58 -6.15 -5.47
#